data_AF-A0A9Q1LGR0-F1
#
_entry.id   AF-A0A9Q1LGR0-F1
#
_cell.length_a   1.000
_cell.length_b   1.000
_cell.length_c   1.000
_cell.angle_alpha   90.00
_cell.angle_beta   90.00
_cell.angle_gamma   90.00
#
_symmetry.space_group_name_H-M   'P 1'
#
loop_
_entity.id
_entity.type
_entity.pdbx_description
1 polymer ?
#
loop_
_entity_poly.entity_id
_entity_poly.type
_entity_poly.pdbx_seq_one_letter_code
_entity_poly.pdbx_strand_id
1 'polypeptide(L)'
;MGSKLIMLNVLLVLLRSWVFSGTATVSYDHKAIIVKGQRRILISGSVHYPRSTPEMWPGIIQKAKEGGIDVIQTYVFWNGHEPQQGKYYFEGRYDLVKFIKLVHQAGLYVHLRVGPYACAEWNFGGFPVWLKYVPGISFRTDNGPFKYAMQKFTTKIVNMMKAERLYETQGGPIILSQIENEYGPMEWELGAPGKSYAQWAAKMAVGLDTGVPWIMCKQDDAPDPIINACNGFYCDYFSPNKAYKPKIWTEAWTAWFTGFGNPVPYRPAEDLAFAVAKFIQKGGSFINYYMYHGGTNFGRTAGGPFIATSYDYDAPLDEYGLLRQPKYGHLKDLHRAIKLCEPALVSGDPTVTPLGLQQEAHVFRSKSGSCAAFLANYNQHSFATVAFANRHYNLPPWSISILPDCKNTVFNTARIGAQSAQMKMTPVSRGFSWESFNEETASYEDSSFTVVGLLEQINTTRDMSDYLWYSTDVKIDSREKFLRGGKWPWLTIMSAGHALHVFVNGQLAGTAYGSLGKPKLTFSKAVNLRAGVNKISLLSIAVGLPNIGPHFETWNAGVLGPVSLSGLDEGKRDLTWQKWSYKVGMKGEALGLHSFSGSSSVEWVEGSFVAQRQPLTWYKSAFNAPAGNEPLALDLNTMGKGQVWINGQSLGRYWPGYKATGNCGACNYAGWFDEKKCLSNCGQASQRWYHVPRSWLYPTGNLLVLFEESGGEPHGISLVKREVASVCADINEWQPQLVNWQMQASGKVNKPLRPKAHLSCASGQKITSIKFASFGTPQGACGSFREGSCHAFHSYDAFERYCIGQNSCSVPVTPEIFGGDPCPHVMKKLSVELTKKKINDTRQHLIKVQQDLSIQESTVDNKKDESDPTRLIHSILLEILPSNSPKWGKLCSNELGGDGPSKIESGLDAETVEDKERVKKKKRVKKKRPDSNSEEEGKKNCGVVKEKEELVCLYPFTKSSSATQRKIKQHYDELVRSHESNGLTLAQVGQFVNCLVEARNELQHKSEVIQRRFTITKALLFKADRSSFVRLRQQIYKLELEQKRLEEDAFVYNWLQQQLKLSPAYKKMLEIGADMEIKAKSTELVENTEDELPDISFEELLAQEKKDAFWQRNGRTKVYSG
;
A
#
# COMPACT_ATOMS: atom_id res chain seq x y z
N MET A 1 38.27 51.91 27.27
CA MET A 1 37.65 52.13 25.93
C MET A 1 37.07 50.86 25.28
N GLY A 2 37.45 49.62 25.62
CA GLY A 2 36.94 48.42 24.92
C GLY A 2 35.42 48.23 24.92
N SER A 3 34.72 48.54 26.03
CA SER A 3 33.32 48.15 26.24
C SER A 3 32.30 48.85 25.32
N LYS A 4 32.53 50.12 24.94
CA LYS A 4 31.61 50.83 24.02
C LYS A 4 31.71 50.32 22.57
N LEU A 5 32.89 49.84 22.16
CA LEU A 5 33.07 49.17 20.86
C LEU A 5 32.41 47.79 20.84
N ILE A 6 32.40 47.08 21.98
CA ILE A 6 31.61 45.85 22.15
C ILE A 6 30.12 46.15 22.04
N MET A 7 29.59 47.20 22.68
CA MET A 7 28.15 47.47 22.60
C MET A 7 27.68 47.87 21.20
N LEU A 8 28.50 48.60 20.41
CA LEU A 8 28.18 48.88 19.01
C LEU A 8 28.25 47.62 18.13
N ASN A 9 29.23 46.73 18.36
CA ASN A 9 29.27 45.43 17.68
C ASN A 9 28.11 44.53 18.09
N VAL A 10 27.67 44.56 19.36
CA VAL A 10 26.47 43.85 19.82
C VAL A 10 25.21 44.47 19.20
N LEU A 11 25.12 45.79 19.00
CA LEU A 11 24.01 46.40 18.26
C LEU A 11 24.01 45.99 16.77
N LEU A 12 25.19 45.85 16.15
CA LEU A 12 25.35 45.30 14.79
C LEU A 12 25.06 43.79 14.73
N VAL A 13 25.32 43.03 15.79
CA VAL A 13 24.90 41.62 15.93
C VAL A 13 23.39 41.53 16.17
N LEU A 14 22.78 42.47 16.89
CA LEU A 14 21.34 42.54 17.11
C LEU A 14 20.55 43.05 15.90
N LEU A 15 21.16 43.88 15.05
CA LEU A 15 20.65 44.22 13.71
C LEU A 15 20.90 43.08 12.70
N ARG A 16 21.94 42.25 12.89
CA ARG A 16 22.06 40.93 12.24
C ARG A 16 21.12 39.88 12.84
N SER A 17 20.56 40.11 14.02
CA SER A 17 19.29 39.53 14.46
C SER A 17 18.09 40.44 14.10
N TRP A 18 18.09 40.95 12.86
CA TRP A 18 16.97 40.60 11.99
C TRP A 18 16.78 39.08 12.05
N VAL A 19 16.03 38.66 13.06
CA VAL A 19 15.31 37.39 13.02
C VAL A 19 14.57 37.43 11.70
N PHE A 20 14.98 36.56 10.77
CA PHE A 20 14.12 36.24 9.63
C PHE A 20 12.86 35.62 10.23
N SER A 21 11.89 36.48 10.55
CA SER A 21 10.49 36.13 10.74
C SER A 21 9.92 35.78 9.37
N GLY A 22 10.58 34.81 8.72
CA GLY A 22 10.13 34.20 7.50
C GLY A 22 8.76 33.66 7.81
N THR A 23 7.75 34.24 7.16
CA THR A 23 6.37 33.84 7.30
C THR A 23 6.31 32.33 7.12
N ALA A 24 5.72 31.63 8.08
CA ALA A 24 5.58 30.19 8.01
C ALA A 24 4.74 29.87 6.76
N THR A 25 5.38 29.27 5.77
CA THR A 25 4.91 29.18 4.40
C THR A 25 5.45 27.92 3.77
N VAL A 26 4.53 27.14 3.19
CA VAL A 26 4.86 26.05 2.29
C VAL A 26 4.26 26.36 0.92
N SER A 27 5.11 26.37 -0.10
CA SER A 27 4.73 26.55 -1.49
C SER A 27 5.54 25.59 -2.37
N TYR A 28 5.51 25.77 -3.68
CA TYR A 28 6.26 24.93 -4.61
C TYR A 28 6.56 25.68 -5.91
N ASP A 29 7.52 25.16 -6.67
CA ASP A 29 7.73 25.52 -8.06
C ASP A 29 8.12 24.27 -8.89
N HIS A 30 8.49 24.49 -10.16
CA HIS A 30 8.94 23.47 -11.13
C HIS A 30 10.11 22.56 -10.68
N LYS A 31 10.74 22.85 -9.53
CA LYS A 31 11.94 22.18 -9.03
C LYS A 31 11.69 21.46 -7.72
N ALA A 32 11.03 22.10 -6.74
CA ALA A 32 10.85 21.53 -5.41
C ALA A 32 9.64 22.09 -4.65
N ILE A 33 9.29 21.41 -3.56
CA ILE A 33 8.56 22.03 -2.44
C ILE A 33 9.48 23.08 -1.80
N ILE A 34 8.90 24.22 -1.44
CA ILE A 34 9.55 25.34 -0.78
C ILE A 34 8.99 25.40 0.64
N VAL A 35 9.84 25.26 1.66
CA VAL A 35 9.47 25.34 3.08
C VAL A 35 10.24 26.49 3.70
N LYS A 36 9.55 27.44 4.35
CA LYS A 36 10.17 28.66 4.94
C LYS A 36 11.05 29.41 3.94
N GLY A 37 10.57 29.56 2.71
CA GLY A 37 11.28 30.21 1.60
C GLY A 37 12.44 29.42 0.97
N GLN A 38 12.76 28.21 1.45
CA GLN A 38 13.85 27.39 0.91
C GLN A 38 13.31 26.19 0.12
N ARG A 39 13.75 26.01 -1.14
CA ARG A 39 13.58 24.75 -1.87
C ARG A 39 14.29 23.62 -1.11
N ARG A 40 13.64 22.46 -0.98
CA ARG A 40 14.20 21.29 -0.30
C ARG A 40 14.12 20.02 -1.15
N ILE A 41 15.12 19.15 -1.05
CA ILE A 41 15.05 17.76 -1.53
C ILE A 41 14.59 16.90 -0.36
N LEU A 42 13.28 16.65 -0.29
CA LEU A 42 12.63 16.04 0.87
C LEU A 42 12.66 14.51 0.79
N ILE A 43 13.23 13.89 1.82
CA ILE A 43 13.28 12.44 1.99
C ILE A 43 12.23 12.06 3.03
N SER A 44 11.25 11.25 2.65
CA SER A 44 10.06 10.92 3.45
C SER A 44 9.96 9.42 3.74
N GLY A 45 9.27 9.05 4.82
CA GLY A 45 8.99 7.65 5.15
C GLY A 45 7.58 7.43 5.70
N SER A 46 6.85 6.46 5.15
CA SER A 46 5.54 6.07 5.67
C SER A 46 5.68 5.35 7.02
N VAL A 47 4.93 5.82 8.02
CA VAL A 47 4.77 5.21 9.34
C VAL A 47 3.30 5.35 9.74
N HIS A 48 2.54 4.24 9.73
CA HIS A 48 1.11 4.28 10.05
C HIS A 48 0.89 4.11 11.56
N TYR A 49 0.40 5.15 12.24
CA TYR A 49 0.23 5.17 13.69
C TYR A 49 -0.59 3.99 14.25
N PRO A 50 -1.68 3.48 13.63
CA PRO A 50 -2.43 2.35 14.20
C PRO A 50 -1.75 0.98 13.99
N ARG A 51 -0.67 0.91 13.19
CA ARG A 51 0.13 -0.31 12.98
C ARG A 51 1.28 -0.48 13.98
N SER A 52 1.40 0.43 14.94
CA SER A 52 2.35 0.38 16.06
C SER A 52 1.68 0.97 17.33
N THR A 53 2.28 0.82 18.51
CA THR A 53 1.69 1.38 19.75
C THR A 53 2.26 2.77 20.09
N PRO A 54 1.56 3.59 20.90
CA PRO A 54 2.03 4.92 21.29
C PRO A 54 3.41 4.95 21.96
N GLU A 55 3.81 3.84 22.58
CA GLU A 55 5.11 3.67 23.24
C GLU A 55 6.22 3.30 22.24
N MET A 56 5.86 2.70 21.09
CA MET A 56 6.78 2.45 19.98
C MET A 56 7.04 3.71 19.15
N TRP A 57 6.05 4.60 19.01
CA TRP A 57 6.13 5.77 18.10
C TRP A 57 7.40 6.62 18.30
N PRO A 58 7.82 7.04 19.51
CA PRO A 58 9.03 7.85 19.68
C PRO A 58 10.28 7.12 19.19
N GLY A 59 10.39 5.81 19.46
CA GLY A 59 11.50 4.97 19.04
C GLY A 59 11.51 4.69 17.53
N ILE A 60 10.36 4.70 16.85
CA ILE A 60 10.25 4.59 15.39
C ILE A 60 10.63 5.92 14.72
N ILE A 61 10.06 7.04 15.20
CA ILE A 61 10.28 8.39 14.68
C ILE A 61 11.76 8.79 14.83
N GLN A 62 12.38 8.52 15.98
CA GLN A 62 13.80 8.79 16.21
C GLN A 62 14.70 7.98 15.26
N LYS A 63 14.38 6.70 15.00
CA LYS A 63 15.13 5.89 14.01
C LYS A 63 14.93 6.41 12.59
N ALA A 64 13.75 6.92 12.23
CA ALA A 64 13.54 7.56 10.93
C ALA A 64 14.41 8.83 10.78
N LYS A 65 14.42 9.70 11.79
CA LYS A 65 15.30 10.88 11.84
C LYS A 65 16.78 10.49 11.72
N GLU A 66 17.23 9.52 12.51
CA GLU A 66 18.60 8.99 12.43
C GLU A 66 18.90 8.33 11.08
N GLY A 67 17.89 7.77 10.42
CA GLY A 67 17.95 7.25 9.07
C GLY A 67 18.08 8.31 7.98
N GLY A 68 17.94 9.61 8.30
CA GLY A 68 18.04 10.71 7.34
C GLY A 68 16.72 11.08 6.66
N ILE A 69 15.58 10.73 7.27
CA ILE A 69 14.24 11.17 6.86
C ILE A 69 14.00 12.62 7.32
N ASP A 70 13.53 13.50 6.42
CA ASP A 70 13.02 14.85 6.71
C ASP A 70 11.52 14.84 7.10
N VAL A 71 10.73 13.89 6.57
CA VAL A 71 9.25 13.90 6.63
C VAL A 71 8.67 12.53 7.00
N ILE A 72 7.70 12.48 7.92
CA ILE A 72 6.89 11.26 8.16
C ILE A 72 5.58 11.35 7.36
N GLN A 73 5.28 10.30 6.60
CA GLN A 73 4.02 10.18 5.88
C GLN A 73 3.06 9.23 6.62
N THR A 74 1.77 9.57 6.68
CA THR A 74 0.74 8.62 7.14
C THR A 74 -0.60 8.86 6.45
N TYR A 75 -1.35 7.78 6.24
CA TYR A 75 -2.78 7.85 5.97
C TYR A 75 -3.59 8.21 7.23
N VAL A 76 -4.84 8.64 7.02
CA VAL A 76 -5.87 8.71 8.05
C VAL A 76 -6.89 7.58 7.85
N PHE A 77 -7.20 6.83 8.92
CA PHE A 77 -7.97 5.58 8.83
C PHE A 77 -9.41 5.79 9.33
N TRP A 78 -10.31 6.23 8.43
CA TRP A 78 -11.67 6.67 8.79
C TRP A 78 -12.47 5.60 9.54
N ASN A 79 -12.41 4.32 9.13
CA ASN A 79 -13.12 3.23 9.81
C ASN A 79 -12.71 3.00 11.28
N GLY A 80 -11.45 3.25 11.64
CA GLY A 80 -10.97 3.22 13.02
C GLY A 80 -11.31 4.49 13.79
N HIS A 81 -11.46 5.62 13.10
CA HIS A 81 -11.82 6.91 13.69
C HIS A 81 -13.33 7.15 13.83
N GLU A 82 -14.18 6.52 13.02
CA GLU A 82 -15.65 6.62 13.08
C GLU A 82 -16.29 5.22 12.97
N PRO A 83 -16.04 4.31 13.93
CA PRO A 83 -16.51 2.92 13.86
C PRO A 83 -18.05 2.80 13.90
N GLN A 84 -18.74 3.80 14.46
CA GLN A 84 -20.18 3.99 14.35
C GLN A 84 -20.44 5.42 13.87
N GLN A 85 -21.45 5.64 13.02
CA GLN A 85 -21.74 6.94 12.43
C GLN A 85 -21.90 8.03 13.51
N GLY A 86 -21.12 9.11 13.39
CA GLY A 86 -21.08 10.22 14.35
C GLY A 86 -20.29 9.97 15.64
N LYS A 87 -19.92 8.73 15.99
CA LYS A 87 -19.14 8.41 17.18
C LYS A 87 -17.66 8.28 16.82
N TYR A 88 -16.87 9.25 17.28
CA TYR A 88 -15.46 9.37 16.90
C TYR A 88 -14.51 8.77 17.95
N TYR A 89 -13.40 8.18 17.48
CA TYR A 89 -12.35 7.61 18.31
C TYR A 89 -10.96 8.11 17.89
N PHE A 90 -10.22 8.70 18.83
CA PHE A 90 -8.90 9.30 18.63
C PHE A 90 -7.96 9.02 19.82
N GLU A 91 -8.11 7.86 20.45
CA GLU A 91 -7.33 7.49 21.65
C GLU A 91 -6.39 6.31 21.37
N GLY A 92 -5.47 6.04 22.30
CA GLY A 92 -4.52 4.93 22.20
C GLY A 92 -3.74 4.96 20.88
N ARG A 93 -3.75 3.85 20.13
CA ARG A 93 -3.07 3.76 18.82
C ARG A 93 -3.76 4.53 17.67
N TYR A 94 -4.90 5.17 17.93
CA TYR A 94 -5.60 6.06 16.99
C TYR A 94 -5.48 7.55 17.40
N ASP A 95 -4.62 7.89 18.35
CA ASP A 95 -4.30 9.28 18.69
C ASP A 95 -3.37 9.92 17.63
N LEU A 96 -4.00 10.31 16.52
CA LEU A 96 -3.39 11.01 15.39
C LEU A 96 -2.70 12.32 15.81
N VAL A 97 -3.28 13.03 16.78
CA VAL A 97 -2.77 14.33 17.25
C VAL A 97 -1.46 14.15 18.03
N LYS A 98 -1.43 13.21 18.97
CA LYS A 98 -0.21 12.82 19.70
C LYS A 98 0.87 12.28 18.78
N PHE A 99 0.52 11.45 17.80
CA PHE A 99 1.48 10.97 16.81
C PHE A 99 2.14 12.13 16.05
N ILE A 100 1.35 13.07 15.51
CA ILE A 100 1.88 14.22 14.77
C ILE A 100 2.69 15.16 15.69
N LYS A 101 2.25 15.37 16.95
CA LYS A 101 3.01 16.12 17.97
C LYS A 101 4.36 15.47 18.28
N LEU A 102 4.46 14.13 18.32
CA LEU A 102 5.74 13.42 18.50
C LEU A 102 6.66 13.57 17.28
N VAL A 103 6.12 13.57 16.05
CA VAL A 103 6.90 13.87 14.84
C VAL A 103 7.46 15.31 14.88
N HIS A 104 6.64 16.27 15.33
CA HIS A 104 7.07 17.65 15.51
C HIS A 104 8.15 17.81 16.61
N GLN A 105 8.00 17.14 17.75
CA GLN A 105 9.01 17.11 18.82
C GLN A 105 10.34 16.50 18.36
N ALA A 106 10.31 15.52 17.46
CA ALA A 106 11.50 15.00 16.82
C ALA A 106 12.12 15.99 15.82
N GLY A 107 11.48 17.11 15.48
CA GLY A 107 11.95 18.08 14.49
C GLY A 107 11.83 17.58 13.05
N LEU A 108 10.85 16.72 12.78
CA LEU A 108 10.50 16.24 11.45
C LEU A 108 9.20 16.90 10.95
N TYR A 109 9.01 16.94 9.64
CA TYR A 109 7.76 17.36 9.01
C TYR A 109 6.78 16.19 8.83
N VAL A 110 5.54 16.48 8.43
CA VAL A 110 4.49 15.50 8.14
C VAL A 110 3.90 15.70 6.74
N HIS A 111 3.69 14.60 6.02
CA HIS A 111 2.77 14.51 4.88
C HIS A 111 1.52 13.73 5.32
N LEU A 112 0.40 14.44 5.49
CA LEU A 112 -0.85 13.86 6.00
C LEU A 112 -1.77 13.44 4.84
N ARG A 113 -1.83 12.14 4.53
CA ARG A 113 -2.71 11.61 3.49
C ARG A 113 -4.10 11.39 4.07
N VAL A 114 -4.91 12.45 4.08
CA VAL A 114 -6.24 12.49 4.69
C VAL A 114 -7.21 11.49 4.03
N GLY A 115 -7.05 11.22 2.73
CA GLY A 115 -7.86 10.24 2.00
C GLY A 115 -9.26 10.78 1.68
N PRO A 116 -10.36 10.23 2.23
CA PRO A 116 -10.42 9.23 3.30
C PRO A 116 -10.41 7.78 2.80
N TYR A 117 -10.47 7.55 1.48
CA TYR A 117 -9.96 6.31 0.91
C TYR A 117 -8.44 6.28 1.07
N ALA A 118 -7.93 5.23 1.71
CA ALA A 118 -6.51 5.03 1.95
C ALA A 118 -5.93 3.89 1.09
N CYS A 119 -6.75 2.94 0.63
CA CYS A 119 -6.30 1.62 0.15
C CYS A 119 -5.48 0.87 1.22
N ALA A 120 -4.18 1.17 1.31
CA ALA A 120 -3.24 0.83 2.39
C ALA A 120 -3.19 -0.64 2.86
N GLU A 121 -3.67 -1.59 2.05
CA GLU A 121 -4.01 -2.97 2.45
C GLU A 121 -4.82 -3.02 3.76
N TRP A 122 -5.71 -2.04 3.91
CA TRP A 122 -6.47 -1.78 5.12
C TRP A 122 -7.95 -2.09 4.89
N ASN A 123 -8.61 -2.61 5.92
CA ASN A 123 -9.97 -3.13 5.87
C ASN A 123 -10.92 -2.12 5.20
N PHE A 124 -11.66 -2.56 4.18
CA PHE A 124 -12.60 -1.75 3.42
C PHE A 124 -11.99 -0.46 2.80
N GLY A 125 -10.68 -0.47 2.52
CA GLY A 125 -9.93 0.65 1.94
C GLY A 125 -9.80 1.86 2.87
N GLY A 126 -10.15 1.70 4.15
CA GLY A 126 -10.26 2.79 5.12
C GLY A 126 -11.70 3.28 5.36
N PHE A 127 -12.68 2.92 4.53
CA PHE A 127 -14.07 3.36 4.73
C PHE A 127 -14.76 2.65 5.91
N PRO A 128 -15.56 3.35 6.73
CA PRO A 128 -16.41 2.69 7.72
C PRO A 128 -17.48 1.82 7.04
N VAL A 129 -17.71 0.61 7.54
CA VAL A 129 -18.66 -0.33 6.90
C VAL A 129 -20.11 0.16 6.98
N TRP A 130 -20.48 0.97 7.98
CA TRP A 130 -21.78 1.62 8.03
C TRP A 130 -22.04 2.54 6.82
N LEU A 131 -20.98 3.07 6.19
CA LEU A 131 -21.10 3.98 5.04
C LEU A 131 -21.77 3.28 3.84
N LYS A 132 -21.54 1.98 3.62
CA LYS A 132 -22.16 1.17 2.55
C LYS A 132 -23.70 1.17 2.62
N TYR A 133 -24.28 1.47 3.77
CA TYR A 133 -25.72 1.37 4.04
C TYR A 133 -26.41 2.74 4.16
N VAL A 134 -25.73 3.83 3.80
CA VAL A 134 -26.37 5.14 3.63
C VAL A 134 -27.27 5.11 2.38
N PRO A 135 -28.55 5.52 2.45
CA PRO A 135 -29.45 5.46 1.31
C PRO A 135 -28.91 6.18 0.06
N GLY A 136 -28.98 5.50 -1.09
CA GLY A 136 -28.56 6.04 -2.38
C GLY A 136 -27.04 6.28 -2.55
N ILE A 137 -26.19 5.69 -1.69
CA ILE A 137 -24.74 5.88 -1.76
C ILE A 137 -24.07 5.03 -2.85
N SER A 138 -22.98 5.55 -3.41
CA SER A 138 -22.03 4.84 -4.27
C SER A 138 -20.65 5.45 -4.04
N PHE A 139 -19.60 4.64 -3.87
CA PHE A 139 -18.32 5.15 -3.38
C PHE A 139 -17.46 5.73 -4.52
N ARG A 140 -16.68 6.76 -4.19
CA ARG A 140 -15.64 7.35 -5.06
C ARG A 140 -16.15 7.70 -6.47
N THR A 141 -17.32 8.33 -6.54
CA THR A 141 -17.96 8.80 -7.77
C THR A 141 -18.81 10.04 -7.45
N ASP A 142 -19.45 10.65 -8.44
CA ASP A 142 -20.22 11.90 -8.27
C ASP A 142 -21.58 11.68 -7.59
N ASN A 143 -21.53 11.21 -6.34
CA ASN A 143 -22.67 10.76 -5.55
C ASN A 143 -22.87 11.69 -4.34
N GLY A 144 -24.04 12.34 -4.24
CA GLY A 144 -24.35 13.30 -3.18
C GLY A 144 -24.11 12.79 -1.75
N PRO A 145 -24.69 11.63 -1.34
CA PRO A 145 -24.47 11.04 -0.03
C PRO A 145 -22.98 10.76 0.28
N PHE A 146 -22.23 10.19 -0.67
CA PHE A 146 -20.80 9.91 -0.49
C PHE A 146 -19.98 11.20 -0.35
N LYS A 147 -20.22 12.18 -1.23
CA LYS A 147 -19.55 13.49 -1.21
C LYS A 147 -19.77 14.21 0.12
N TYR A 148 -21.00 14.22 0.63
CA TYR A 148 -21.32 14.79 1.94
C TYR A 148 -20.57 14.09 3.08
N ALA A 149 -20.58 12.76 3.12
CA ALA A 149 -19.90 11.99 4.17
C ALA A 149 -18.37 12.19 4.13
N MET A 150 -17.76 12.11 2.94
CA MET A 150 -16.34 12.37 2.72
C MET A 150 -15.94 13.79 3.13
N GLN A 151 -16.71 14.81 2.72
CA GLN A 151 -16.46 16.20 3.09
C GLN A 151 -16.56 16.39 4.61
N LYS A 152 -17.58 15.82 5.27
CA LYS A 152 -17.73 15.89 6.72
C LYS A 152 -16.50 15.35 7.45
N PHE A 153 -16.01 14.16 7.08
CA PHE A 153 -14.84 13.58 7.72
C PHE A 153 -13.55 14.36 7.42
N THR A 154 -13.30 14.70 6.15
CA THR A 154 -12.12 15.49 5.73
C THR A 154 -12.08 16.84 6.45
N THR A 155 -13.22 17.54 6.53
CA THR A 155 -13.37 18.80 7.27
C THR A 155 -13.07 18.62 8.75
N LYS A 156 -13.57 17.55 9.39
CA LYS A 156 -13.26 17.25 10.80
C LYS A 156 -11.75 17.07 11.01
N ILE A 157 -11.08 16.27 10.18
CA ILE A 157 -9.63 16.04 10.30
C ILE A 157 -8.86 17.35 10.11
N VAL A 158 -9.14 18.12 9.06
CA VAL A 158 -8.46 19.40 8.83
C VAL A 158 -8.71 20.38 9.99
N ASN A 159 -9.94 20.47 10.52
CA ASN A 159 -10.25 21.34 11.65
C ASN A 159 -9.55 20.91 12.94
N MET A 160 -9.41 19.60 13.20
CA MET A 160 -8.62 19.09 14.32
C MET A 160 -7.14 19.45 14.18
N MET A 161 -6.55 19.30 12.98
CA MET A 161 -5.17 19.72 12.73
C MET A 161 -5.00 21.24 12.87
N LYS A 162 -5.97 22.04 12.41
CA LYS A 162 -5.97 23.50 12.54
C LYS A 162 -6.08 23.99 13.98
N ALA A 163 -6.96 23.38 14.79
CA ALA A 163 -7.14 23.73 16.20
C ALA A 163 -5.86 23.47 17.00
N GLU A 164 -5.18 22.36 16.71
CA GLU A 164 -3.91 21.96 17.32
C GLU A 164 -2.67 22.62 16.68
N ARG A 165 -2.88 23.57 15.75
CA ARG A 165 -1.84 24.33 15.02
C ARG A 165 -0.79 23.46 14.32
N LEU A 166 -1.22 22.31 13.79
CA LEU A 166 -0.33 21.29 13.24
C LEU A 166 0.09 21.54 11.79
N TYR A 167 -0.51 22.48 11.07
CA TYR A 167 0.01 22.93 9.77
C TYR A 167 1.25 23.81 9.93
N GLU A 168 2.21 23.70 9.00
CA GLU A 168 3.47 24.43 9.08
C GLU A 168 3.27 25.95 9.13
N THR A 169 2.30 26.47 8.38
CA THR A 169 1.84 27.88 8.41
C THR A 169 1.36 28.36 9.78
N GLN A 170 1.02 27.43 10.69
CA GLN A 170 0.62 27.70 12.08
C GLN A 170 1.75 27.41 13.08
N GLY A 171 2.91 26.96 12.61
CA GLY A 171 4.08 26.55 13.40
C GLY A 171 4.29 25.03 13.51
N GLY A 172 3.35 24.21 13.04
CA GLY A 172 3.37 22.75 13.18
C GLY A 172 4.23 21.99 12.16
N PRO A 173 4.15 20.65 12.11
CA PRO A 173 4.96 19.85 11.20
C PRO A 173 4.34 19.59 9.82
N ILE A 174 3.01 19.72 9.63
CA ILE A 174 2.34 19.27 8.40
C ILE A 174 2.65 20.24 7.25
N ILE A 175 3.42 19.77 6.27
CA ILE A 175 3.83 20.54 5.08
C ILE A 175 3.07 20.16 3.82
N LEU A 176 2.37 19.02 3.83
CA LEU A 176 1.65 18.48 2.68
C LEU A 176 0.40 17.76 3.15
N SER A 177 -0.65 17.78 2.33
CA SER A 177 -1.85 16.96 2.53
C SER A 177 -2.23 16.21 1.25
N GLN A 178 -2.81 15.01 1.35
CA GLN A 178 -3.35 14.29 0.19
C GLN A 178 -4.86 14.07 0.33
N ILE A 179 -5.61 14.38 -0.73
CA ILE A 179 -7.02 14.02 -0.88
C ILE A 179 -7.12 12.83 -1.85
N GLU A 180 -8.08 11.93 -1.62
CA GLU A 180 -8.20 10.65 -2.33
C GLU A 180 -6.92 9.80 -2.26
N ASN A 181 -6.91 8.64 -2.93
CA ASN A 181 -5.73 7.82 -3.12
C ASN A 181 -5.82 6.96 -4.39
N GLU A 182 -4.91 7.18 -5.36
CA GLU A 182 -4.89 6.45 -6.63
C GLU A 182 -6.24 6.42 -7.36
N TYR A 183 -6.81 7.61 -7.59
CA TYR A 183 -8.14 7.74 -8.16
C TYR A 183 -8.17 7.73 -9.70
N GLY A 184 -7.17 8.27 -10.38
CA GLY A 184 -7.11 8.36 -11.85
C GLY A 184 -7.43 7.06 -12.62
N PRO A 185 -7.00 5.86 -12.18
CA PRO A 185 -7.41 4.60 -12.81
C PRO A 185 -8.92 4.33 -12.68
N MET A 186 -9.53 4.64 -11.52
CA MET A 186 -10.97 4.47 -11.28
C MET A 186 -11.79 5.56 -12.00
N GLU A 187 -11.27 6.77 -12.08
CA GLU A 187 -11.84 7.85 -12.90
C GLU A 187 -11.89 7.49 -14.39
N TRP A 188 -10.83 6.87 -14.91
CA TRP A 188 -10.81 6.39 -16.28
C TRP A 188 -11.87 5.33 -16.55
N GLU A 189 -12.10 4.41 -15.60
CA GLU A 189 -13.17 3.40 -15.68
C GLU A 189 -14.58 3.99 -15.52
N LEU A 190 -14.74 5.06 -14.72
CA LEU A 190 -16.04 5.72 -14.48
C LEU A 190 -16.40 6.81 -15.51
N GLY A 191 -15.42 7.39 -16.20
CA GLY A 191 -15.63 8.45 -17.19
C GLY A 191 -16.09 9.78 -16.57
N ALA A 192 -17.21 10.32 -17.05
CA ALA A 192 -17.66 11.68 -16.70
C ALA A 192 -18.02 11.86 -15.20
N PRO A 193 -18.76 10.95 -14.53
CA PRO A 193 -18.94 10.99 -13.07
C PRO A 193 -17.62 10.97 -12.30
N GLY A 194 -16.62 10.22 -12.78
CA GLY A 194 -15.30 10.22 -12.17
C GLY A 194 -14.65 11.60 -12.20
N LYS A 195 -14.71 12.27 -13.35
CA LYS A 195 -14.17 13.62 -13.57
C LYS A 195 -14.85 14.69 -12.73
N SER A 196 -16.18 14.65 -12.64
CA SER A 196 -16.93 15.55 -11.76
C SER A 196 -16.55 15.35 -10.29
N TYR A 197 -16.36 14.10 -9.85
CA TYR A 197 -15.92 13.78 -8.50
C TYR A 197 -14.47 14.20 -8.22
N ALA A 198 -13.51 13.93 -9.12
CA ALA A 198 -12.11 14.33 -8.95
C ALA A 198 -11.96 15.85 -8.85
N GLN A 199 -12.66 16.60 -9.71
CA GLN A 199 -12.71 18.07 -9.66
C GLN A 199 -13.36 18.57 -8.37
N TRP A 200 -14.46 17.94 -7.93
CA TRP A 200 -15.11 18.28 -6.66
C TRP A 200 -14.19 18.00 -5.46
N ALA A 201 -13.52 16.85 -5.41
CA ALA A 201 -12.68 16.44 -4.28
C ALA A 201 -11.48 17.37 -4.13
N ALA A 202 -10.83 17.73 -5.24
CA ALA A 202 -9.77 18.73 -5.28
C ALA A 202 -10.27 20.12 -4.81
N LYS A 203 -11.39 20.61 -5.36
CA LYS A 203 -11.97 21.90 -4.98
C LYS A 203 -12.38 21.95 -3.50
N MET A 204 -12.94 20.85 -2.99
CA MET A 204 -13.31 20.70 -1.59
C MET A 204 -12.08 20.75 -0.68
N ALA A 205 -11.04 19.97 -0.97
CA ALA A 205 -9.81 19.93 -0.19
C ALA A 205 -9.07 21.28 -0.14
N VAL A 206 -8.91 21.94 -1.29
CA VAL A 206 -8.31 23.28 -1.38
C VAL A 206 -9.17 24.32 -0.65
N GLY A 207 -10.51 24.20 -0.73
CA GLY A 207 -11.46 25.05 -0.01
C GLY A 207 -11.44 24.91 1.51
N LEU A 208 -10.76 23.90 2.08
CA LEU A 208 -10.52 23.80 3.52
C LEU A 208 -9.36 24.68 4.01
N ASP A 209 -8.64 25.35 3.10
CA ASP A 209 -7.60 26.35 3.37
C ASP A 209 -6.54 25.90 4.40
N THR A 210 -5.86 24.80 4.13
CA THR A 210 -4.81 24.25 5.01
C THR A 210 -3.55 25.12 5.10
N GLY A 211 -3.43 26.14 4.25
CA GLY A 211 -2.20 26.93 4.08
C GLY A 211 -1.01 26.16 3.47
N VAL A 212 -1.16 24.87 3.14
CA VAL A 212 -0.09 24.02 2.61
C VAL A 212 -0.54 23.26 1.36
N PRO A 213 0.37 22.87 0.43
CA PRO A 213 -0.01 22.23 -0.82
C PRO A 213 -0.74 20.89 -0.65
N TRP A 214 -1.72 20.67 -1.52
CA TRP A 214 -2.45 19.41 -1.64
C TRP A 214 -1.91 18.55 -2.80
N ILE A 215 -1.90 17.23 -2.59
CA ILE A 215 -1.45 16.21 -3.54
C ILE A 215 -2.61 15.27 -3.89
N MET A 216 -2.55 14.68 -5.09
CA MET A 216 -3.26 13.45 -5.47
C MET A 216 -2.28 12.48 -6.15
N CYS A 217 -2.16 11.24 -5.68
CA CYS A 217 -1.26 10.24 -6.27
C CYS A 217 -1.95 9.42 -7.37
N LYS A 218 -1.23 9.06 -8.44
CA LYS A 218 -1.76 8.48 -9.70
C LYS A 218 -3.01 9.22 -10.21
N GLN A 219 -2.85 10.52 -10.46
CA GLN A 219 -3.92 11.44 -10.85
C GLN A 219 -3.43 12.40 -11.95
N ASP A 220 -3.33 11.93 -13.19
CA ASP A 220 -2.57 12.64 -14.22
C ASP A 220 -3.23 13.96 -14.69
N ASP A 221 -4.53 14.15 -14.50
CA ASP A 221 -5.27 15.39 -14.77
C ASP A 221 -5.62 16.21 -13.50
N ALA A 222 -4.98 15.91 -12.35
CA ALA A 222 -5.19 16.62 -11.08
C ALA A 222 -5.27 18.15 -11.27
N PRO A 223 -6.41 18.78 -10.95
CA PRO A 223 -6.66 20.18 -11.28
C PRO A 223 -5.84 21.12 -10.39
N ASP A 224 -5.45 22.26 -10.93
CA ASP A 224 -4.62 23.24 -10.23
C ASP A 224 -5.39 23.84 -9.03
N PRO A 225 -4.78 24.01 -7.84
CA PRO A 225 -3.34 23.87 -7.51
C PRO A 225 -2.88 22.46 -7.03
N ILE A 226 -3.68 21.40 -7.16
CA ILE A 226 -3.26 20.05 -6.71
C ILE A 226 -2.01 19.58 -7.46
N ILE A 227 -1.01 19.07 -6.73
CA ILE A 227 0.16 18.42 -7.34
C ILE A 227 -0.16 16.94 -7.60
N ASN A 228 0.01 16.46 -8.84
CA ASN A 228 -0.05 15.03 -9.11
C ASN A 228 1.27 14.34 -8.73
N ALA A 229 1.19 13.15 -8.13
CA ALA A 229 2.35 12.39 -7.66
C ALA A 229 2.33 10.94 -8.16
N CYS A 230 3.51 10.32 -8.23
CA CYS A 230 3.67 8.92 -8.67
C CYS A 230 3.84 7.95 -7.49
N ASN A 231 3.40 6.70 -7.68
CA ASN A 231 3.54 5.57 -6.78
C ASN A 231 4.03 4.35 -7.59
N GLY A 232 4.95 3.55 -7.05
CA GLY A 232 5.50 2.38 -7.74
C GLY A 232 6.85 1.89 -7.21
N PHE A 233 7.40 0.85 -7.84
CA PHE A 233 8.79 0.41 -7.61
C PHE A 233 9.82 1.40 -8.16
N TYR A 234 9.47 2.13 -9.23
CA TYR A 234 10.26 3.19 -9.85
C TYR A 234 9.31 4.28 -10.36
N CYS A 235 9.66 5.55 -10.16
CA CYS A 235 8.93 6.69 -10.74
C CYS A 235 9.84 7.62 -11.57
N ASP A 236 11.00 7.13 -12.02
CA ASP A 236 11.97 7.98 -12.74
C ASP A 236 11.45 8.51 -14.09
N TYR A 237 10.51 7.79 -14.70
CA TYR A 237 9.78 8.17 -15.92
C TYR A 237 8.70 9.24 -15.71
N PHE A 238 8.25 9.46 -14.47
CA PHE A 238 7.13 10.35 -14.18
C PHE A 238 7.49 11.82 -14.39
N SER A 239 6.50 12.60 -14.84
CA SER A 239 6.54 14.06 -14.91
C SER A 239 5.20 14.62 -14.40
N PRO A 240 5.21 15.72 -13.63
CA PRO A 240 3.96 16.34 -13.17
C PRO A 240 3.20 16.99 -14.32
N ASN A 241 1.88 17.12 -14.16
CA ASN A 241 0.95 17.50 -15.23
C ASN A 241 0.97 18.98 -15.63
N LYS A 242 1.74 19.82 -14.91
CA LYS A 242 2.09 21.18 -15.27
C LYS A 242 3.59 21.38 -15.04
N ALA A 243 4.24 22.08 -15.96
CA ALA A 243 5.68 22.36 -15.88
C ALA A 243 6.10 23.19 -14.64
N TYR A 244 5.17 23.84 -13.93
CA TYR A 244 5.45 24.62 -12.72
C TYR A 244 5.24 23.84 -11.41
N LYS A 245 4.83 22.56 -11.47
CA LYS A 245 4.70 21.67 -10.30
C LYS A 245 5.99 20.85 -10.11
N PRO A 246 6.36 20.46 -8.87
CA PRO A 246 7.55 19.65 -8.62
C PRO A 246 7.30 18.16 -8.89
N LYS A 247 8.38 17.39 -9.09
CA LYS A 247 8.33 15.95 -9.34
C LYS A 247 8.34 15.18 -8.01
N ILE A 248 7.18 14.60 -7.66
CA ILE A 248 6.89 13.93 -6.37
C ILE A 248 6.67 12.42 -6.55
N TRP A 249 7.26 11.61 -5.67
CA TRP A 249 7.04 10.17 -5.53
C TRP A 249 6.51 9.85 -4.12
N THR A 250 5.21 9.62 -4.00
CA THR A 250 4.50 9.41 -2.72
C THR A 250 4.60 7.99 -2.17
N GLU A 251 4.91 7.01 -3.02
CA GLU A 251 5.15 5.61 -2.61
C GLU A 251 6.27 4.95 -3.42
N ALA A 252 7.50 5.05 -2.92
CA ALA A 252 8.60 4.18 -3.31
C ALA A 252 8.45 2.85 -2.56
N TRP A 253 7.86 1.86 -3.23
CA TRP A 253 7.52 0.58 -2.61
C TRP A 253 8.78 -0.16 -2.13
N THR A 254 8.89 -0.38 -0.81
CA THR A 254 10.09 -0.94 -0.16
C THR A 254 10.19 -2.45 -0.26
N ALA A 255 9.05 -3.11 -0.51
CA ALA A 255 8.86 -4.41 -1.15
C ALA A 255 7.36 -4.50 -1.44
N TRP A 256 6.64 -5.44 -0.82
CA TRP A 256 5.21 -5.62 -1.00
C TRP A 256 4.58 -6.18 0.28
N PHE A 257 3.24 -6.19 0.36
CA PHE A 257 2.51 -6.74 1.49
C PHE A 257 2.58 -8.28 1.55
N THR A 258 2.42 -8.84 2.74
CA THR A 258 2.19 -10.29 2.92
C THR A 258 0.69 -10.57 2.97
N GLY A 259 0.25 -11.63 2.30
CA GLY A 259 -1.11 -12.17 2.39
C GLY A 259 -1.09 -13.60 2.92
N PHE A 260 -2.15 -14.02 3.62
CA PHE A 260 -2.32 -15.42 4.01
C PHE A 260 -2.41 -16.32 2.77
N GLY A 261 -1.58 -17.36 2.73
CA GLY A 261 -1.41 -18.23 1.56
C GLY A 261 -0.39 -17.78 0.53
N ASN A 262 0.12 -16.55 0.61
CA ASN A 262 1.15 -16.02 -0.30
C ASN A 262 2.56 -16.19 0.30
N PRO A 263 3.60 -16.31 -0.54
CA PRO A 263 4.99 -16.11 -0.12
C PRO A 263 5.24 -14.70 0.41
N VAL A 264 6.26 -14.53 1.24
CA VAL A 264 6.63 -13.25 1.85
C VAL A 264 7.57 -12.49 0.91
N PRO A 265 7.18 -11.34 0.32
CA PRO A 265 8.01 -10.60 -0.63
C PRO A 265 9.10 -9.77 0.05
N TYR A 266 10.24 -9.60 -0.61
CA TYR A 266 11.32 -8.71 -0.16
C TYR A 266 11.96 -7.99 -1.36
N ARG A 267 12.63 -6.85 -1.14
CA ARG A 267 13.30 -6.06 -2.19
C ARG A 267 14.74 -5.75 -1.78
N PRO A 268 15.74 -6.11 -2.61
CA PRO A 268 17.13 -5.76 -2.37
C PRO A 268 17.33 -4.27 -2.09
N ALA A 269 18.22 -3.96 -1.14
CA ALA A 269 18.51 -2.59 -0.73
C ALA A 269 19.14 -1.77 -1.87
N GLU A 270 19.89 -2.46 -2.73
CA GLU A 270 20.63 -1.93 -3.86
C GLU A 270 19.70 -1.43 -4.97
N ASP A 271 18.66 -2.20 -5.29
CA ASP A 271 17.65 -1.80 -6.27
C ASP A 271 16.75 -0.67 -5.75
N LEU A 272 16.36 -0.70 -4.48
CA LEU A 272 15.62 0.41 -3.87
C LEU A 272 16.46 1.70 -3.83
N ALA A 273 17.75 1.59 -3.51
CA ALA A 273 18.68 2.71 -3.58
C ALA A 273 18.90 3.22 -5.02
N PHE A 274 19.03 2.30 -5.99
CA PHE A 274 19.12 2.61 -7.41
C PHE A 274 17.86 3.34 -7.90
N ALA A 275 16.67 2.84 -7.57
CA ALA A 275 15.40 3.43 -7.99
C ALA A 275 15.25 4.88 -7.48
N VAL A 276 15.61 5.14 -6.22
CA VAL A 276 15.61 6.49 -5.63
C VAL A 276 16.67 7.38 -6.27
N ALA A 277 17.91 6.93 -6.43
CA ALA A 277 18.95 7.71 -7.11
C ALA A 277 18.56 8.05 -8.57
N LYS A 278 17.95 7.10 -9.29
CA LYS A 278 17.45 7.25 -10.67
C LYS A 278 16.31 8.27 -10.77
N PHE A 279 15.49 8.41 -9.73
CA PHE A 279 14.46 9.44 -9.63
C PHE A 279 15.05 10.82 -9.33
N ILE A 280 15.92 10.92 -8.32
CA ILE A 280 16.56 12.20 -7.91
C ILE A 280 17.41 12.77 -9.06
N GLN A 281 18.21 11.94 -9.75
CA GLN A 281 19.04 12.41 -10.86
C GLN A 281 18.23 13.00 -12.03
N LYS A 282 16.95 12.60 -12.18
CA LYS A 282 15.99 13.12 -13.16
C LYS A 282 15.05 14.20 -12.59
N GLY A 283 15.59 15.06 -11.72
CA GLY A 283 14.88 16.23 -11.17
C GLY A 283 13.81 15.92 -10.11
N GLY A 284 13.81 14.70 -9.56
CA GLY A 284 12.91 14.33 -8.46
C GLY A 284 13.29 15.04 -7.15
N SER A 285 12.31 15.60 -6.44
CA SER A 285 12.56 16.45 -5.25
C SER A 285 11.76 16.11 -3.99
N PHE A 286 10.80 15.18 -4.09
CA PHE A 286 10.21 14.50 -2.94
C PHE A 286 10.14 13.00 -3.21
N ILE A 287 10.67 12.18 -2.31
CA ILE A 287 10.48 10.72 -2.32
C ILE A 287 9.97 10.25 -0.97
N ASN A 288 9.04 9.28 -0.95
CA ASN A 288 8.58 8.64 0.28
C ASN A 288 8.70 7.12 0.22
N TYR A 289 9.39 6.52 1.20
CA TYR A 289 9.43 5.07 1.37
C TYR A 289 8.09 4.51 1.88
N TYR A 290 7.43 3.69 1.05
CA TYR A 290 6.22 2.96 1.42
C TYR A 290 6.58 1.47 1.55
N MET A 291 6.90 0.94 2.73
CA MET A 291 6.81 1.52 4.08
C MET A 291 8.21 1.81 4.67
N TYR A 292 8.32 2.86 5.49
CA TYR A 292 9.54 3.06 6.28
C TYR A 292 9.50 2.26 7.59
N HIS A 293 8.33 2.22 8.23
CA HIS A 293 7.95 1.20 9.21
C HIS A 293 6.57 0.67 8.85
N GLY A 294 6.48 -0.62 8.54
CA GLY A 294 5.24 -1.27 8.15
C GLY A 294 4.32 -1.59 9.34
N GLY A 295 4.87 -2.28 10.36
CA GLY A 295 4.17 -2.62 11.60
C GLY A 295 3.22 -3.82 11.47
N THR A 296 2.18 -3.85 12.32
CA THR A 296 1.24 -4.96 12.48
C THR A 296 -0.22 -4.49 12.30
N ASN A 297 -1.03 -5.24 11.56
CA ASN A 297 -2.48 -5.06 11.44
C ASN A 297 -3.21 -5.54 12.70
N PHE A 298 -3.05 -4.81 13.82
CA PHE A 298 -3.63 -5.18 15.13
C PHE A 298 -5.17 -5.22 15.12
N GLY A 299 -5.73 -6.29 15.70
CA GLY A 299 -7.17 -6.54 15.73
C GLY A 299 -7.75 -7.06 14.40
N ARG A 300 -9.08 -7.08 14.28
CA ARG A 300 -9.78 -7.60 13.09
C ARG A 300 -10.18 -6.54 12.05
N THR A 301 -10.26 -5.27 12.43
CA THR A 301 -10.66 -4.15 11.54
C THR A 301 -9.49 -3.43 10.86
N ALA A 302 -8.26 -3.96 10.98
CA ALA A 302 -7.04 -3.36 10.42
C ALA A 302 -6.72 -3.85 8.99
N GLY A 303 -6.31 -5.11 8.81
CA GLY A 303 -5.96 -5.65 7.48
C GLY A 303 -7.16 -6.29 6.77
N GLY A 304 -7.22 -6.16 5.43
CA GLY A 304 -8.20 -6.88 4.60
C GLY A 304 -8.10 -6.58 3.10
N PRO A 305 -8.60 -7.48 2.23
CA PRO A 305 -9.00 -8.87 2.51
C PRO A 305 -7.77 -9.81 2.39
N PHE A 306 -7.72 -10.92 3.12
CA PHE A 306 -6.60 -11.89 3.13
C PHE A 306 -5.20 -11.34 3.50
N ILE A 307 -5.04 -10.03 3.71
CA ILE A 307 -3.80 -9.40 4.18
C ILE A 307 -3.40 -10.00 5.53
N ALA A 308 -2.12 -10.32 5.68
CA ALA A 308 -1.59 -10.91 6.90
C ALA A 308 -1.64 -9.93 8.08
N THR A 309 -1.53 -10.45 9.30
CA THR A 309 -1.46 -9.63 10.51
C THR A 309 -0.11 -8.89 10.58
N SER A 310 0.97 -9.48 10.06
CA SER A 310 2.22 -8.75 9.78
C SER A 310 2.06 -7.87 8.55
N TYR A 311 2.43 -6.59 8.67
CA TYR A 311 2.56 -5.64 7.55
C TYR A 311 4.01 -5.19 7.40
N ASP A 312 4.98 -6.07 7.67
CA ASP A 312 6.42 -5.79 7.68
C ASP A 312 6.96 -5.06 6.43
N TYR A 313 6.41 -5.37 5.24
CA TYR A 313 6.71 -4.73 3.95
C TYR A 313 8.22 -4.70 3.56
N ASP A 314 9.02 -5.61 4.15
CA ASP A 314 10.49 -5.61 4.11
C ASP A 314 11.09 -4.22 4.41
N ALA A 315 10.42 -3.47 5.30
CA ALA A 315 10.68 -2.06 5.55
C ALA A 315 12.04 -1.82 6.24
N PRO A 316 12.67 -0.64 6.05
CA PRO A 316 13.90 -0.24 6.75
C PRO A 316 13.82 -0.38 8.28
N LEU A 317 12.63 -0.17 8.86
CA LEU A 317 12.29 -0.58 10.21
C LEU A 317 11.27 -1.72 10.13
N ASP A 318 11.65 -2.92 10.62
CA ASP A 318 10.81 -4.11 10.54
C ASP A 318 9.51 -3.99 11.36
N GLU A 319 8.61 -4.98 11.26
CA GLU A 319 7.36 -5.06 12.04
C GLU A 319 7.53 -4.74 13.54
N TYR A 320 8.69 -5.06 14.10
CA TYR A 320 9.01 -4.95 15.53
C TYR A 320 9.77 -3.65 15.86
N GLY A 321 9.92 -2.76 14.87
CA GLY A 321 10.63 -1.49 14.99
C GLY A 321 12.16 -1.64 15.09
N LEU A 322 12.73 -2.78 14.67
CA LEU A 322 14.18 -3.00 14.63
C LEU A 322 14.77 -2.57 13.28
N LEU A 323 16.06 -2.21 13.28
CA LEU A 323 16.76 -1.77 12.08
C LEU A 323 16.96 -2.95 11.12
N ARG A 324 16.30 -2.94 9.96
CA ARG A 324 16.48 -3.95 8.92
C ARG A 324 17.79 -3.69 8.17
N GLN A 325 18.87 -4.30 8.66
CA GLN A 325 20.21 -4.16 8.09
C GLN A 325 20.47 -5.24 7.03
N PRO A 326 21.00 -4.89 5.84
CA PRO A 326 21.69 -3.62 5.53
C PRO A 326 20.79 -2.50 4.98
N LYS A 327 19.51 -2.75 4.67
CA LYS A 327 18.62 -1.79 3.98
C LYS A 327 18.57 -0.43 4.67
N TYR A 328 18.38 -0.39 5.99
CA TYR A 328 18.38 0.85 6.77
C TYR A 328 19.68 1.65 6.64
N GLY A 329 20.84 1.01 6.83
CA GLY A 329 22.14 1.68 6.75
C GLY A 329 22.49 2.14 5.33
N HIS A 330 22.19 1.32 4.32
CA HIS A 330 22.46 1.65 2.92
C HIS A 330 21.62 2.83 2.42
N LEU A 331 20.33 2.88 2.80
CA LEU A 331 19.49 4.05 2.53
C LEU A 331 19.94 5.28 3.32
N LYS A 332 20.33 5.13 4.60
CA LYS A 332 20.88 6.24 5.40
C LYS A 332 22.11 6.89 4.75
N ASP A 333 23.01 6.11 4.16
CA ASP A 333 24.18 6.65 3.46
C ASP A 333 23.85 7.19 2.06
N LEU A 334 22.84 6.64 1.35
CA LEU A 334 22.24 7.27 0.17
C LEU A 334 21.66 8.66 0.51
N HIS A 335 20.90 8.77 1.60
CA HIS A 335 20.30 10.03 2.03
C HIS A 335 21.39 11.07 2.30
N ARG A 336 22.44 10.69 3.02
CA ARG A 336 23.61 11.55 3.27
C ARG A 336 24.29 12.01 1.98
N ALA A 337 24.44 11.13 0.98
CA ALA A 337 24.98 11.49 -0.33
C ALA A 337 24.05 12.50 -1.07
N ILE A 338 22.73 12.29 -1.04
CA ILE A 338 21.74 13.23 -1.60
C ILE A 338 21.80 14.58 -0.88
N LYS A 339 21.96 14.61 0.46
CA LYS A 339 22.08 15.85 1.25
C LYS A 339 23.35 16.64 0.94
N LEU A 340 24.47 15.98 0.63
CA LEU A 340 25.65 16.69 0.10
C LEU A 340 25.38 17.30 -1.30
N CYS A 341 24.53 16.66 -2.11
CA CYS A 341 24.12 17.18 -3.41
C CYS A 341 23.00 18.24 -3.35
N GLU A 342 22.27 18.37 -2.23
CA GLU A 342 21.06 19.22 -2.11
C GLU A 342 21.28 20.67 -2.61
N PRO A 343 22.40 21.38 -2.29
CA PRO A 343 22.65 22.74 -2.81
C PRO A 343 22.76 22.84 -4.34
N ALA A 344 23.23 21.79 -5.02
CA ALA A 344 23.26 21.75 -6.49
C ALA A 344 21.90 21.33 -7.05
N LEU A 345 21.26 20.31 -6.46
CA LEU A 345 19.96 19.77 -6.88
C LEU A 345 18.83 20.83 -6.89
N VAL A 346 18.78 21.71 -5.89
CA VAL A 346 17.73 22.76 -5.82
C VAL A 346 17.99 23.96 -6.74
N SER A 347 19.19 24.06 -7.33
CA SER A 347 19.67 25.27 -8.02
C SER A 347 19.44 25.29 -9.53
N GLY A 348 19.21 24.13 -10.16
CA GLY A 348 19.07 24.00 -11.61
C GLY A 348 18.68 22.58 -12.03
N ASP A 349 18.51 22.37 -13.33
CA ASP A 349 18.15 21.08 -13.92
C ASP A 349 19.37 20.20 -14.26
N PRO A 350 19.21 18.87 -14.35
CA PRO A 350 20.28 17.97 -14.76
C PRO A 350 20.65 18.17 -16.23
N THR A 351 21.92 18.45 -16.50
CA THR A 351 22.51 18.26 -17.83
C THR A 351 22.84 16.78 -18.00
N VAL A 352 22.20 16.12 -18.98
CA VAL A 352 22.46 14.70 -19.28
C VAL A 352 23.62 14.59 -20.29
N THR A 353 24.52 13.65 -20.08
CA THR A 353 25.63 13.37 -21.00
C THR A 353 25.83 11.86 -21.14
N PRO A 354 25.81 11.28 -22.36
CA PRO A 354 26.08 9.86 -22.55
C PRO A 354 27.56 9.55 -22.24
N LEU A 355 27.79 8.45 -21.51
CA LEU A 355 29.12 7.93 -21.18
C LEU A 355 29.41 6.59 -21.89
N GLY A 356 28.39 5.99 -22.49
CA GLY A 356 28.43 4.68 -23.14
C GLY A 356 27.03 4.26 -23.60
N LEU A 357 26.89 3.05 -24.16
CA LEU A 357 25.62 2.57 -24.72
C LEU A 357 24.48 2.43 -23.70
N GLN A 358 24.81 2.26 -22.41
CA GLN A 358 23.84 2.12 -21.32
C GLN A 358 24.30 2.91 -20.08
N GLN A 359 25.09 3.96 -20.28
CA GLN A 359 25.73 4.73 -19.22
C GLN A 359 25.55 6.23 -19.44
N GLU A 360 25.18 6.95 -18.38
CA GLU A 360 24.85 8.38 -18.42
C GLU A 360 25.47 9.11 -17.22
N ALA A 361 25.89 10.36 -17.43
CA ALA A 361 26.06 11.34 -16.36
C ALA A 361 24.84 12.26 -16.32
N HIS A 362 24.26 12.47 -15.14
CA HIS A 362 23.28 13.53 -14.87
C HIS A 362 23.95 14.56 -13.96
N VAL A 363 24.20 15.76 -14.48
CA VAL A 363 25.07 16.77 -13.85
C VAL A 363 24.30 18.04 -13.52
N PHE A 364 24.23 18.36 -12.24
CA PHE A 364 23.62 19.58 -11.70
C PHE A 364 24.72 20.61 -11.43
N ARG A 365 24.57 21.85 -11.93
CA ARG A 365 25.50 22.95 -11.70
C ARG A 365 24.76 24.19 -11.24
N SER A 366 25.12 24.69 -10.06
CA SER A 366 24.64 25.98 -9.57
C SER A 366 25.41 27.14 -10.21
N LYS A 367 24.79 28.32 -10.31
CA LYS A 367 25.48 29.56 -10.69
C LYS A 367 26.59 29.97 -9.71
N SER A 368 26.53 29.47 -8.48
CA SER A 368 27.52 29.66 -7.40
C SER A 368 28.65 28.60 -7.39
N GLY A 369 28.79 27.78 -8.43
CA GLY A 369 29.92 26.86 -8.60
C GLY A 369 29.77 25.45 -8.00
N SER A 370 28.82 25.23 -7.08
CA SER A 370 28.46 23.88 -6.59
C SER A 370 28.05 22.97 -7.77
N CYS A 371 28.62 21.76 -7.81
CA CYS A 371 28.42 20.79 -8.88
C CYS A 371 28.17 19.39 -8.29
N ALA A 372 27.05 18.75 -8.62
CA ALA A 372 26.78 17.36 -8.27
C ALA A 372 26.57 16.52 -9.54
N ALA A 373 27.10 15.29 -9.57
CA ALA A 373 26.93 14.36 -10.68
C ALA A 373 26.48 12.98 -10.21
N PHE A 374 25.59 12.37 -10.99
CA PHE A 374 25.14 10.99 -10.85
C PHE A 374 25.59 10.21 -12.08
N LEU A 375 26.43 9.19 -11.89
CA LEU A 375 26.97 8.37 -12.98
C LEU A 375 26.26 7.01 -12.97
N ALA A 376 25.40 6.77 -13.94
CA ALA A 376 24.52 5.61 -14.03
C ALA A 376 25.07 4.51 -14.95
N ASN A 377 24.84 3.25 -14.59
CA ASN A 377 24.98 2.09 -15.46
C ASN A 377 23.66 1.29 -15.43
N TYR A 378 22.94 1.29 -16.56
CA TYR A 378 21.66 0.59 -16.71
C TYR A 378 21.82 -0.86 -17.22
N ASN A 379 23.03 -1.30 -17.54
CA ASN A 379 23.27 -2.70 -17.88
C ASN A 379 23.00 -3.59 -16.66
N GLN A 380 22.26 -4.69 -16.86
CA GLN A 380 21.77 -5.55 -15.77
C GLN A 380 22.73 -6.70 -15.43
N HIS A 381 23.83 -6.86 -16.17
CA HIS A 381 24.73 -8.03 -16.08
C HIS A 381 26.21 -7.64 -16.00
N SER A 382 26.61 -6.52 -16.60
CA SER A 382 28.00 -6.14 -16.81
C SER A 382 28.38 -4.84 -16.09
N PHE A 383 29.57 -4.86 -15.48
CA PHE A 383 30.26 -3.67 -15.02
C PHE A 383 30.63 -2.77 -16.21
N ALA A 384 30.70 -1.45 -15.98
CA ALA A 384 31.17 -0.49 -16.97
C ALA A 384 32.26 0.41 -16.36
N THR A 385 33.36 0.63 -17.10
CA THR A 385 34.36 1.65 -16.75
C THR A 385 34.12 2.87 -17.64
N VAL A 386 33.70 3.98 -17.03
CA VAL A 386 33.37 5.24 -17.75
C VAL A 386 34.41 6.32 -17.46
N ALA A 387 34.65 7.21 -18.43
CA ALA A 387 35.45 8.41 -18.24
C ALA A 387 34.53 9.63 -18.01
N PHE A 388 34.77 10.39 -16.94
CA PHE A 388 34.02 11.62 -16.62
C PHE A 388 34.93 12.61 -15.88
N ALA A 389 34.91 13.88 -16.27
CA ALA A 389 35.73 14.95 -15.65
C ALA A 389 37.22 14.56 -15.45
N ASN A 390 37.84 14.00 -16.49
CA ASN A 390 39.23 13.50 -16.53
C ASN A 390 39.56 12.43 -15.46
N ARG A 391 38.56 11.63 -15.06
CA ARG A 391 38.69 10.50 -14.13
C ARG A 391 37.93 9.28 -14.64
N HIS A 392 38.39 8.09 -14.26
CA HIS A 392 37.71 6.83 -14.57
C HIS A 392 36.90 6.33 -13.36
N TYR A 393 35.68 5.85 -13.62
CA TYR A 393 34.79 5.29 -12.60
C TYR A 393 34.32 3.90 -13.02
N ASN A 394 34.47 2.92 -12.12
CA ASN A 394 33.92 1.58 -12.29
C ASN A 394 32.51 1.54 -11.69
N LEU A 395 31.51 1.32 -12.54
CA LEU A 395 30.10 1.24 -12.20
C LEU A 395 29.66 -0.24 -12.24
N PRO A 396 29.22 -0.83 -11.11
CA PRO A 396 28.55 -2.13 -11.10
C PRO A 396 27.32 -2.18 -12.03
N PRO A 397 26.83 -3.38 -12.39
CA PRO A 397 25.52 -3.53 -13.03
C PRO A 397 24.43 -2.83 -12.24
N TRP A 398 23.42 -2.29 -12.94
CA TRP A 398 22.20 -1.70 -12.35
C TRP A 398 22.48 -0.75 -11.17
N SER A 399 23.42 0.18 -11.37
CA SER A 399 23.94 1.03 -10.30
C SER A 399 24.10 2.49 -10.68
N ILE A 400 24.06 3.38 -9.68
CA ILE A 400 24.35 4.80 -9.81
C ILE A 400 25.40 5.20 -8.77
N SER A 401 26.46 5.87 -9.21
CA SER A 401 27.49 6.49 -8.36
C SER A 401 27.18 7.97 -8.16
N ILE A 402 27.24 8.45 -6.91
CA ILE A 402 26.91 9.84 -6.53
C ILE A 402 28.20 10.61 -6.19
N LEU A 403 28.40 11.74 -6.86
CA LEU A 403 29.58 12.61 -6.77
C LEU A 403 29.15 14.05 -6.40
N PRO A 404 29.12 14.44 -5.11
CA PRO A 404 28.62 15.75 -4.66
C PRO A 404 29.51 16.96 -5.02
N ASP A 405 30.68 16.69 -5.61
CA ASP A 405 31.66 17.67 -6.09
C ASP A 405 32.01 17.48 -7.58
N CYS A 406 31.26 16.62 -8.29
CA CYS A 406 31.53 16.16 -9.66
C CYS A 406 32.90 15.48 -9.88
N LYS A 407 33.62 15.06 -8.82
CA LYS A 407 35.00 14.53 -8.89
C LYS A 407 35.24 13.25 -8.09
N ASN A 408 34.54 13.04 -6.98
CA ASN A 408 34.79 11.97 -6.03
C ASN A 408 33.48 11.24 -5.70
N THR A 409 33.42 9.93 -5.93
CA THR A 409 32.25 9.12 -5.57
C THR A 409 32.19 8.94 -4.06
N VAL A 410 31.08 9.33 -3.42
CA VAL A 410 30.85 9.13 -1.98
C VAL A 410 29.98 7.91 -1.68
N PHE A 411 29.16 7.50 -2.66
CA PHE A 411 28.20 6.41 -2.57
C PHE A 411 27.99 5.77 -3.95
N ASN A 412 27.76 4.46 -4.00
CA ASN A 412 27.22 3.77 -5.18
C ASN A 412 26.10 2.81 -4.75
N THR A 413 24.99 2.80 -5.49
CA THR A 413 23.77 2.09 -5.07
C THR A 413 23.92 0.58 -4.99
N ALA A 414 24.90 -0.02 -5.67
CA ALA A 414 25.17 -1.46 -5.65
C ALA A 414 26.41 -1.85 -4.81
N ARG A 415 26.93 -0.95 -3.97
CA ARG A 415 28.08 -1.20 -3.08
C ARG A 415 27.71 -0.93 -1.62
N ILE A 416 27.15 -1.94 -0.95
CA ILE A 416 26.66 -1.85 0.44
C ILE A 416 27.82 -1.62 1.41
N GLY A 417 27.90 -0.43 2.01
CA GLY A 417 28.88 -0.09 3.06
C GLY A 417 28.40 -0.35 4.49
N ALA A 418 27.10 -0.55 4.69
CA ALA A 418 26.50 -0.84 5.99
C ALA A 418 26.73 -2.29 6.41
N GLN A 419 26.82 -2.54 7.72
CA GLN A 419 26.72 -3.90 8.25
C GLN A 419 25.35 -4.51 7.91
N SER A 420 25.32 -5.82 7.67
CA SER A 420 24.10 -6.64 7.59
C SER A 420 23.85 -7.34 8.93
N ALA A 421 22.62 -7.81 9.18
CA ALA A 421 22.28 -8.51 10.43
C ALA A 421 21.36 -9.70 10.19
N GLN A 422 21.69 -10.88 10.73
CA GLN A 422 20.80 -12.03 10.70
C GLN A 422 19.83 -11.96 11.91
N MET A 423 18.54 -11.82 11.64
CA MET A 423 17.50 -11.86 12.66
C MET A 423 17.16 -13.30 13.06
N LYS A 424 16.87 -13.52 14.34
CA LYS A 424 16.43 -14.79 14.91
C LYS A 424 15.26 -14.57 15.87
N MET A 425 14.33 -15.52 15.87
CA MET A 425 13.31 -15.66 16.92
C MET A 425 13.78 -16.74 17.89
N THR A 426 13.98 -16.39 19.16
CA THR A 426 14.50 -17.28 20.21
C THR A 426 13.39 -17.51 21.26
N PRO A 427 12.93 -18.75 21.50
CA PRO A 427 11.96 -19.05 22.55
C PRO A 427 12.42 -18.59 23.93
N VAL A 428 11.52 -18.00 24.72
CA VAL A 428 11.75 -17.72 26.14
C VAL A 428 11.20 -18.88 26.94
N SER A 429 12.10 -19.61 27.60
CA SER A 429 11.86 -20.96 28.11
C SER A 429 10.84 -21.04 29.25
N ARG A 430 9.56 -21.23 28.90
CA ARG A 430 8.54 -22.02 29.60
C ARG A 430 7.41 -22.33 28.61
N GLY A 431 6.79 -23.51 28.74
CA GLY A 431 5.52 -23.80 28.07
C GLY A 431 4.38 -23.04 28.75
N PHE A 432 3.30 -22.80 28.02
CA PHE A 432 2.06 -22.26 28.57
C PHE A 432 1.24 -23.40 29.22
N SER A 433 0.71 -23.16 30.42
CA SER A 433 -0.32 -24.01 31.03
C SER A 433 -1.67 -23.61 30.45
N TRP A 434 -2.30 -24.50 29.69
CA TRP A 434 -3.52 -24.20 28.96
C TRP A 434 -4.77 -24.67 29.68
N GLU A 435 -5.83 -23.90 29.50
CA GLU A 435 -7.22 -24.29 29.74
C GLU A 435 -7.99 -24.12 28.42
N SER A 436 -9.01 -24.94 28.16
CA SER A 436 -9.82 -24.88 26.93
C SER A 436 -11.33 -24.85 27.18
N PHE A 437 -12.05 -24.11 26.34
CA PHE A 437 -13.52 -24.10 26.28
C PHE A 437 -13.97 -24.35 24.83
N ASN A 438 -14.82 -25.36 24.61
CA ASN A 438 -15.30 -25.71 23.28
C ASN A 438 -16.49 -24.83 22.88
N GLU A 439 -16.41 -24.19 21.71
CA GLU A 439 -17.46 -23.32 21.18
C GLU A 439 -18.50 -24.15 20.41
N GLU A 440 -19.75 -24.10 20.88
CA GLU A 440 -20.85 -24.88 20.33
C GLU A 440 -21.28 -24.42 18.93
N THR A 441 -21.64 -25.37 18.05
CA THR A 441 -22.34 -25.04 16.80
C THR A 441 -23.68 -24.37 17.10
N ALA A 442 -24.00 -23.27 16.42
CA ALA A 442 -25.12 -22.40 16.76
C ALA A 442 -26.45 -23.13 17.10
N SER A 443 -26.86 -23.07 18.37
CA SER A 443 -28.22 -23.36 18.84
C SER A 443 -29.21 -22.32 18.28
N TYR A 444 -30.52 -22.60 18.41
CA TYR A 444 -31.57 -21.73 17.83
C TYR A 444 -32.02 -20.59 18.77
N GLU A 445 -31.67 -20.63 20.06
CA GLU A 445 -32.62 -20.15 21.09
C GLU A 445 -32.37 -18.72 21.60
N ASP A 446 -31.14 -18.30 21.90
CA ASP A 446 -30.90 -17.01 22.60
C ASP A 446 -30.56 -15.80 21.71
N SER A 447 -30.14 -16.01 20.45
CA SER A 447 -29.66 -14.90 19.61
C SER A 447 -29.81 -15.13 18.10
N SER A 448 -30.72 -16.02 17.68
CA SER A 448 -30.91 -16.35 16.26
C SER A 448 -32.16 -15.69 15.67
N PHE A 449 -32.10 -15.33 14.39
CA PHE A 449 -33.25 -14.82 13.63
C PHE A 449 -33.37 -15.58 12.31
N THR A 450 -34.57 -15.63 11.71
CA THR A 450 -34.84 -16.52 10.56
C THR A 450 -35.42 -15.80 9.36
N VAL A 451 -34.93 -16.12 8.16
CA VAL A 451 -35.38 -15.56 6.88
C VAL A 451 -35.55 -16.70 5.85
N VAL A 452 -36.48 -16.55 4.90
CA VAL A 452 -36.57 -17.43 3.74
C VAL A 452 -35.58 -16.95 2.69
N GLY A 453 -34.60 -17.78 2.33
CA GLY A 453 -33.49 -17.39 1.45
C GLY A 453 -32.16 -17.06 2.17
N LEU A 454 -31.14 -16.74 1.37
CA LEU A 454 -29.76 -16.50 1.80
C LEU A 454 -29.42 -15.00 1.93
N LEU A 455 -28.76 -14.63 3.04
CA LEU A 455 -28.34 -13.26 3.31
C LEU A 455 -26.83 -13.01 3.04
N GLU A 456 -26.51 -11.79 2.62
CA GLU A 456 -25.14 -11.32 2.41
C GLU A 456 -24.44 -11.04 3.76
N GLN A 457 -23.18 -11.47 3.90
CA GLN A 457 -22.51 -11.49 5.20
C GLN A 457 -22.18 -10.09 5.72
N ILE A 458 -21.71 -9.15 4.89
CA ILE A 458 -21.37 -7.79 5.34
C ILE A 458 -22.64 -7.04 5.76
N ASN A 459 -23.75 -7.21 5.02
CA ASN A 459 -25.05 -6.66 5.39
C ASN A 459 -25.58 -7.21 6.72
N THR A 460 -25.30 -8.48 7.00
CA THR A 460 -25.81 -9.16 8.21
C THR A 460 -24.95 -8.89 9.44
N THR A 461 -23.62 -8.97 9.33
CA THR A 461 -22.69 -8.76 10.47
C THR A 461 -22.35 -7.29 10.71
N ARG A 462 -22.52 -6.42 9.70
CA ARG A 462 -22.03 -5.03 9.66
C ARG A 462 -20.55 -4.89 10.03
N ASP A 463 -19.76 -5.93 9.73
CA ASP A 463 -18.36 -6.08 10.12
C ASP A 463 -18.09 -5.97 11.63
N MET A 464 -19.07 -6.35 12.47
CA MET A 464 -18.87 -6.44 13.93
C MET A 464 -18.03 -7.66 14.32
N SER A 465 -18.25 -8.80 13.64
CA SER A 465 -17.46 -10.03 13.76
C SER A 465 -17.08 -10.56 12.37
N ASP A 466 -16.00 -11.34 12.30
CA ASP A 466 -15.60 -12.10 11.10
C ASP A 466 -16.62 -13.20 10.78
N TYR A 467 -17.42 -13.63 11.75
CA TYR A 467 -18.19 -14.87 11.73
C TYR A 467 -19.69 -14.65 11.51
N LEU A 468 -20.27 -15.45 10.61
CA LEU A 468 -21.72 -15.54 10.42
C LEU A 468 -22.13 -17.00 10.25
N TRP A 469 -23.03 -17.46 11.12
CA TRP A 469 -23.69 -18.74 11.00
C TRP A 469 -24.92 -18.66 10.07
N TYR A 470 -25.06 -19.65 9.20
CA TYR A 470 -26.23 -19.95 8.38
C TYR A 470 -26.69 -21.38 8.73
N SER A 471 -27.83 -21.57 9.37
CA SER A 471 -28.35 -22.90 9.73
C SER A 471 -29.70 -23.20 9.07
N THR A 472 -29.92 -24.43 8.62
CA THR A 472 -31.21 -24.90 8.09
C THR A 472 -31.40 -26.40 8.38
N ASP A 473 -32.66 -26.83 8.40
CA ASP A 473 -33.06 -28.19 8.78
C ASP A 473 -33.56 -28.96 7.55
N VAL A 474 -32.85 -30.04 7.19
CA VAL A 474 -33.16 -30.88 6.03
C VAL A 474 -33.83 -32.17 6.48
N LYS A 475 -35.12 -32.32 6.17
CA LYS A 475 -35.88 -33.55 6.43
C LYS A 475 -35.56 -34.62 5.37
N ILE A 476 -35.17 -35.81 5.82
CA ILE A 476 -34.84 -36.99 5.02
C ILE A 476 -35.87 -38.09 5.31
N ASP A 477 -36.43 -38.73 4.29
CA ASP A 477 -37.34 -39.85 4.49
C ASP A 477 -36.56 -41.12 4.90
N SER A 478 -37.09 -41.83 5.88
CA SER A 478 -36.70 -43.20 6.27
C SER A 478 -36.47 -44.20 5.11
N ARG A 479 -37.13 -43.99 3.96
CA ARG A 479 -37.08 -44.87 2.79
C ARG A 479 -35.88 -44.63 1.88
N GLU A 480 -35.19 -43.48 2.00
CA GLU A 480 -34.09 -43.07 1.11
C GLU A 480 -33.06 -44.19 0.89
N LYS A 481 -32.77 -44.52 -0.37
CA LYS A 481 -31.84 -45.61 -0.74
C LYS A 481 -30.46 -45.47 -0.11
N PHE A 482 -29.97 -44.25 0.11
CA PHE A 482 -28.66 -44.04 0.75
C PHE A 482 -28.60 -44.50 2.21
N LEU A 483 -29.73 -44.53 2.93
CA LEU A 483 -29.80 -45.06 4.29
C LEU A 483 -29.70 -46.60 4.34
N ARG A 484 -29.95 -47.27 3.20
CA ARG A 484 -30.02 -48.73 3.07
C ARG A 484 -28.86 -49.30 2.23
N GLY A 485 -27.67 -48.75 2.44
CA GLY A 485 -26.42 -49.19 1.80
C GLY A 485 -26.02 -48.43 0.52
N GLY A 486 -26.80 -47.42 0.11
CA GLY A 486 -26.42 -46.54 -0.99
C GLY A 486 -25.31 -45.53 -0.63
N LYS A 487 -24.82 -44.79 -1.62
CA LYS A 487 -23.81 -43.74 -1.42
C LYS A 487 -24.42 -42.52 -0.74
N TRP A 488 -23.72 -41.93 0.24
CA TRP A 488 -24.13 -40.69 0.92
C TRP A 488 -24.40 -39.54 -0.09
N PRO A 489 -25.43 -38.72 0.16
CA PRO A 489 -25.79 -37.61 -0.73
C PRO A 489 -24.74 -36.49 -0.70
N TRP A 490 -24.59 -35.81 -1.83
CA TRP A 490 -23.61 -34.74 -2.03
C TRP A 490 -24.20 -33.36 -1.72
N LEU A 491 -23.68 -32.72 -0.68
CA LEU A 491 -23.97 -31.33 -0.34
C LEU A 491 -23.00 -30.41 -1.09
N THR A 492 -23.55 -29.52 -1.92
CA THR A 492 -22.80 -28.50 -2.65
C THR A 492 -23.26 -27.11 -2.23
N ILE A 493 -22.32 -26.28 -1.78
CA ILE A 493 -22.54 -24.92 -1.27
C ILE A 493 -21.63 -23.96 -2.04
N MET A 494 -22.21 -22.94 -2.65
CA MET A 494 -21.45 -21.82 -3.23
C MET A 494 -21.49 -20.59 -2.31
N SER A 495 -20.33 -19.94 -2.15
CA SER A 495 -20.14 -18.78 -1.27
C SER A 495 -19.30 -17.71 -1.98
N ALA A 496 -19.61 -16.44 -1.70
CA ALA A 496 -18.84 -15.31 -2.19
C ALA A 496 -17.47 -15.19 -1.50
N GLY A 497 -17.29 -15.87 -0.36
CA GLY A 497 -16.05 -15.96 0.42
C GLY A 497 -16.21 -15.50 1.87
N HIS A 498 -15.15 -15.51 2.68
CA HIS A 498 -13.74 -15.78 2.34
C HIS A 498 -13.25 -17.17 2.79
N ALA A 499 -13.83 -17.72 3.85
CA ALA A 499 -13.72 -19.13 4.24
C ALA A 499 -15.08 -19.67 4.71
N LEU A 500 -15.20 -21.00 4.79
CA LEU A 500 -16.44 -21.71 5.11
C LEU A 500 -16.13 -23.02 5.84
N HIS A 501 -16.73 -23.22 7.01
CA HIS A 501 -16.84 -24.53 7.67
C HIS A 501 -18.27 -25.05 7.53
N VAL A 502 -18.41 -26.35 7.25
CA VAL A 502 -19.69 -27.01 7.02
C VAL A 502 -19.90 -28.07 8.10
N PHE A 503 -20.85 -27.81 9.00
CA PHE A 503 -21.27 -28.74 10.04
C PHE A 503 -22.58 -29.42 9.66
N VAL A 504 -22.69 -30.71 9.97
CA VAL A 504 -23.86 -31.55 9.75
C VAL A 504 -24.15 -32.30 11.04
N ASN A 505 -25.33 -32.07 11.62
CA ASN A 505 -25.74 -32.64 12.91
C ASN A 505 -24.71 -32.39 14.04
N GLY A 506 -24.14 -31.18 14.08
CA GLY A 506 -23.10 -30.76 15.03
C GLY A 506 -21.67 -31.15 14.67
N GLN A 507 -21.45 -32.06 13.72
CA GLN A 507 -20.12 -32.57 13.35
C GLN A 507 -19.55 -31.87 12.11
N LEU A 508 -18.25 -31.56 12.10
CA LEU A 508 -17.58 -30.91 10.96
C LEU A 508 -17.45 -31.88 9.77
N ALA A 509 -18.19 -31.63 8.69
CA ALA A 509 -18.07 -32.37 7.42
C ALA A 509 -16.89 -31.88 6.56
N GLY A 510 -16.49 -30.62 6.75
CA GLY A 510 -15.23 -30.10 6.24
C GLY A 510 -15.16 -28.58 6.09
N THR A 511 -14.09 -28.14 5.45
CA THR A 511 -13.70 -26.74 5.32
C THR A 511 -13.37 -26.42 3.86
N ALA A 512 -13.67 -25.20 3.41
CA ALA A 512 -13.19 -24.62 2.16
C ALA A 512 -12.81 -23.15 2.38
N TYR A 513 -11.81 -22.64 1.64
CA TYR A 513 -11.38 -21.24 1.71
C TYR A 513 -10.89 -20.75 0.35
N GLY A 514 -11.10 -19.46 0.09
CA GLY A 514 -10.58 -18.76 -1.08
C GLY A 514 -9.15 -18.26 -0.88
N SER A 515 -8.73 -17.35 -1.75
CA SER A 515 -7.48 -16.58 -1.64
C SER A 515 -7.70 -15.12 -2.05
N LEU A 516 -6.72 -14.25 -1.80
CA LEU A 516 -6.77 -12.82 -2.17
C LEU A 516 -7.26 -12.59 -3.62
N GLY A 517 -6.72 -13.34 -4.59
CA GLY A 517 -7.08 -13.21 -6.00
C GLY A 517 -8.34 -14.00 -6.41
N LYS A 518 -8.85 -14.88 -5.56
CA LYS A 518 -10.07 -15.68 -5.78
C LYS A 518 -10.81 -15.92 -4.44
N PRO A 519 -11.54 -14.92 -3.91
CA PRO A 519 -12.19 -15.05 -2.60
C PRO A 519 -13.39 -16.00 -2.59
N LYS A 520 -14.09 -16.11 -3.73
CA LYS A 520 -15.25 -16.99 -3.95
C LYS A 520 -14.85 -18.47 -3.85
N LEU A 521 -15.70 -19.27 -3.23
CA LEU A 521 -15.44 -20.68 -2.96
C LEU A 521 -16.67 -21.55 -3.21
N THR A 522 -16.42 -22.83 -3.52
CA THR A 522 -17.44 -23.88 -3.60
C THR A 522 -17.00 -25.04 -2.70
N PHE A 523 -17.84 -25.39 -1.72
CA PHE A 523 -17.72 -26.66 -1.01
C PHE A 523 -18.56 -27.71 -1.73
N SER A 524 -18.02 -28.90 -1.97
CA SER A 524 -18.79 -30.05 -2.45
C SER A 524 -18.21 -31.35 -1.88
N LYS A 525 -19.04 -32.08 -1.12
CA LYS A 525 -18.70 -33.39 -0.54
C LYS A 525 -19.96 -34.23 -0.32
N ALA A 526 -19.79 -35.55 -0.31
CA ALA A 526 -20.75 -36.46 0.30
C ALA A 526 -20.87 -36.20 1.82
N VAL A 527 -22.08 -36.19 2.37
CA VAL A 527 -22.36 -35.89 3.79
C VAL A 527 -23.21 -36.97 4.45
N ASN A 528 -22.91 -37.28 5.72
CA ASN A 528 -23.64 -38.28 6.50
C ASN A 528 -24.96 -37.69 7.04
N LEU A 529 -26.08 -38.10 6.44
CA LEU A 529 -27.43 -37.72 6.87
C LEU A 529 -28.18 -38.92 7.46
N ARG A 530 -29.03 -38.64 8.44
CA ARG A 530 -29.87 -39.58 9.19
C ARG A 530 -31.29 -39.56 8.64
N ALA A 531 -32.11 -40.58 8.93
CA ALA A 531 -33.56 -40.46 8.76
C ALA A 531 -34.12 -39.34 9.67
N GLY A 532 -35.15 -38.62 9.22
CA GLY A 532 -35.75 -37.52 9.97
C GLY A 532 -35.07 -36.18 9.71
N VAL A 533 -35.03 -35.30 10.71
CA VAL A 533 -34.49 -33.94 10.58
C VAL A 533 -32.97 -33.94 10.75
N ASN A 534 -32.26 -33.30 9.81
CA ASN A 534 -30.82 -33.10 9.87
C ASN A 534 -30.50 -31.61 9.89
N LYS A 535 -29.77 -31.14 10.92
CA LYS A 535 -29.37 -29.74 11.00
C LYS A 535 -28.06 -29.52 10.23
N ILE A 536 -28.12 -28.72 9.17
CA ILE A 536 -26.94 -28.20 8.48
C ILE A 536 -26.63 -26.83 9.08
N SER A 537 -25.38 -26.60 9.47
CA SER A 537 -24.92 -25.32 10.02
C SER A 537 -23.60 -24.92 9.35
N LEU A 538 -23.62 -23.79 8.66
CA LEU A 538 -22.51 -23.27 7.89
C LEU A 538 -21.93 -22.06 8.62
N LEU A 539 -20.65 -22.11 8.96
CA LEU A 539 -19.92 -20.97 9.52
C LEU A 539 -19.15 -20.31 8.39
N SER A 540 -19.60 -19.13 7.98
CA SER A 540 -18.95 -18.32 6.95
C SER A 540 -18.06 -17.25 7.59
N ILE A 541 -16.85 -17.06 7.05
CA ILE A 541 -15.82 -16.24 7.68
C ILE A 541 -15.25 -15.20 6.72
N ALA A 542 -15.30 -13.93 7.11
CA ALA A 542 -14.75 -12.79 6.39
C ALA A 542 -13.34 -12.42 6.90
N VAL A 543 -12.30 -12.81 6.14
CA VAL A 543 -10.89 -12.55 6.50
C VAL A 543 -10.48 -11.12 6.11
N GLY A 544 -11.14 -10.13 6.72
CA GLY A 544 -11.09 -8.71 6.32
C GLY A 544 -11.82 -8.44 4.99
N LEU A 545 -12.12 -7.18 4.71
CA LEU A 545 -12.96 -6.75 3.57
C LEU A 545 -12.15 -6.15 2.40
N PRO A 546 -12.65 -6.26 1.15
CA PRO A 546 -12.04 -5.68 -0.06
C PRO A 546 -11.59 -4.22 0.11
N ASN A 547 -10.37 -3.90 -0.32
CA ASN A 547 -9.74 -2.60 -0.09
C ASN A 547 -9.37 -1.83 -1.36
N ILE A 548 -9.56 -2.44 -2.54
CA ILE A 548 -9.16 -1.89 -3.85
C ILE A 548 -10.01 -2.52 -4.97
N GLY A 549 -10.31 -1.73 -6.01
CA GLY A 549 -11.07 -2.13 -7.20
C GLY A 549 -12.24 -1.18 -7.51
N PRO A 550 -12.79 -1.19 -8.73
CA PRO A 550 -14.01 -0.46 -9.04
C PRO A 550 -15.19 -1.04 -8.25
N HIS A 551 -15.92 -0.15 -7.57
CA HIS A 551 -17.09 -0.47 -6.74
C HIS A 551 -16.91 -1.67 -5.79
N PHE A 552 -15.76 -1.78 -5.12
CA PHE A 552 -15.49 -2.88 -4.18
C PHE A 552 -16.47 -2.92 -3.00
N GLU A 553 -17.17 -1.82 -2.70
CA GLU A 553 -18.26 -1.79 -1.72
C GLU A 553 -19.45 -2.66 -2.12
N THR A 554 -19.65 -2.89 -3.42
CA THR A 554 -20.73 -3.76 -3.94
C THR A 554 -20.37 -5.24 -3.89
N TRP A 555 -19.11 -5.59 -3.60
CA TRP A 555 -18.68 -6.98 -3.56
C TRP A 555 -19.23 -7.66 -2.29
N ASN A 556 -19.68 -8.90 -2.46
CA ASN A 556 -20.36 -9.67 -1.41
C ASN A 556 -19.38 -10.59 -0.68
N ALA A 557 -19.67 -10.86 0.59
CA ALA A 557 -19.17 -12.03 1.32
C ALA A 557 -20.36 -12.93 1.73
N GLY A 558 -20.07 -14.13 2.24
CA GLY A 558 -21.10 -15.02 2.75
C GLY A 558 -21.61 -16.09 1.79
N VAL A 559 -22.42 -16.99 2.35
CA VAL A 559 -23.12 -18.03 1.59
C VAL A 559 -24.32 -17.40 0.88
N LEU A 560 -24.17 -17.10 -0.41
CA LEU A 560 -25.24 -16.61 -1.29
C LEU A 560 -25.77 -17.69 -2.25
N GLY A 561 -25.21 -18.89 -2.19
CA GLY A 561 -25.69 -20.05 -2.93
C GLY A 561 -25.30 -20.06 -4.42
N PRO A 562 -25.88 -20.99 -5.20
CA PRO A 562 -26.86 -21.99 -4.77
C PRO A 562 -26.32 -22.96 -3.71
N VAL A 563 -27.23 -23.44 -2.85
CA VAL A 563 -26.96 -24.51 -1.86
C VAL A 563 -27.87 -25.68 -2.19
N SER A 564 -27.31 -26.85 -2.51
CA SER A 564 -28.11 -27.99 -2.98
C SER A 564 -27.58 -29.34 -2.52
N LEU A 565 -28.49 -30.30 -2.42
CA LEU A 565 -28.22 -31.67 -1.97
C LEU A 565 -28.66 -32.64 -3.08
N SER A 566 -27.72 -33.44 -3.60
CA SER A 566 -27.96 -34.37 -4.73
C SER A 566 -27.62 -35.81 -4.38
N GLY A 567 -28.31 -36.77 -5.00
CA GLY A 567 -28.22 -38.19 -4.65
C GLY A 567 -29.27 -38.62 -3.62
N LEU A 568 -30.37 -37.89 -3.53
CA LEU A 568 -31.61 -38.33 -2.91
C LEU A 568 -32.43 -39.16 -3.92
N ASP A 569 -33.45 -39.88 -3.46
CA ASP A 569 -34.38 -40.58 -4.34
C ASP A 569 -35.24 -39.63 -5.20
N GLU A 570 -35.46 -38.39 -4.73
CA GLU A 570 -35.99 -37.27 -5.53
C GLU A 570 -34.96 -36.59 -6.45
N GLY A 571 -33.74 -37.13 -6.54
CA GLY A 571 -32.65 -36.62 -7.38
C GLY A 571 -31.85 -35.51 -6.70
N LYS A 572 -32.29 -34.25 -6.85
CA LYS A 572 -31.57 -33.06 -6.37
C LYS A 572 -32.51 -32.01 -5.76
N ARG A 573 -32.33 -31.75 -4.47
CA ARG A 573 -33.03 -30.70 -3.72
C ARG A 573 -32.25 -29.39 -3.72
N ASP A 574 -32.94 -28.28 -3.95
CA ASP A 574 -32.41 -26.94 -3.67
C ASP A 574 -32.75 -26.54 -2.22
N LEU A 575 -31.75 -26.05 -1.49
CA LEU A 575 -31.87 -25.56 -0.12
C LEU A 575 -31.81 -24.02 -0.07
N THR A 576 -31.48 -23.36 -1.19
CA THR A 576 -31.28 -21.90 -1.30
C THR A 576 -32.48 -21.11 -0.78
N TRP A 577 -33.70 -21.51 -1.15
CA TRP A 577 -34.95 -20.80 -0.83
C TRP A 577 -35.72 -21.38 0.38
N GLN A 578 -35.06 -22.15 1.24
CA GLN A 578 -35.66 -22.68 2.46
C GLN A 578 -35.55 -21.68 3.62
N LYS A 579 -36.10 -22.02 4.79
CA LYS A 579 -35.95 -21.23 6.01
C LYS A 579 -34.52 -21.37 6.52
N TRP A 580 -33.76 -20.27 6.52
CA TRP A 580 -32.43 -20.17 7.10
C TRP A 580 -32.47 -19.39 8.40
N SER A 581 -31.64 -19.79 9.36
CA SER A 581 -31.49 -19.18 10.68
C SER A 581 -30.07 -18.64 10.84
N TYR A 582 -29.93 -17.45 11.41
CA TYR A 582 -28.72 -16.65 11.39
C TYR A 582 -28.25 -16.29 12.79
N LYS A 583 -26.94 -16.40 13.05
CA LYS A 583 -26.28 -15.89 14.25
C LYS A 583 -24.99 -15.17 13.86
N VAL A 584 -24.88 -13.89 14.23
CA VAL A 584 -23.67 -13.08 14.06
C VAL A 584 -22.69 -13.38 15.19
N GLY A 585 -21.43 -13.63 14.86
CA GLY A 585 -20.37 -13.87 15.84
C GLY A 585 -20.46 -15.20 16.59
N MET A 586 -19.51 -15.38 17.50
CA MET A 586 -19.35 -16.58 18.34
C MET A 586 -19.92 -16.36 19.76
N LYS A 587 -20.32 -17.43 20.45
CA LYS A 587 -20.74 -17.43 21.87
C LYS A 587 -19.63 -16.82 22.73
N GLY A 588 -18.38 -17.21 22.53
CA GLY A 588 -17.24 -16.65 23.26
C GLY A 588 -16.86 -15.20 22.88
N GLU A 589 -17.28 -14.70 21.71
CA GLU A 589 -17.19 -13.28 21.38
C GLU A 589 -18.23 -12.48 22.18
N ALA A 590 -19.49 -12.96 22.23
CA ALA A 590 -20.58 -12.33 22.98
C ALA A 590 -20.35 -12.36 24.51
N LEU A 591 -19.78 -13.45 25.04
CA LEU A 591 -19.36 -13.58 26.44
C LEU A 591 -18.05 -12.83 26.75
N GLY A 592 -17.36 -12.31 25.73
CA GLY A 592 -16.12 -11.54 25.92
C GLY A 592 -14.96 -12.35 26.51
N LEU A 593 -14.84 -13.65 26.20
CA LEU A 593 -13.86 -14.58 26.81
C LEU A 593 -12.39 -14.14 26.66
N HIS A 594 -12.10 -13.24 25.72
CA HIS A 594 -10.80 -12.60 25.52
C HIS A 594 -10.42 -11.57 26.59
N SER A 595 -11.36 -11.16 27.44
CA SER A 595 -11.20 -10.21 28.55
C SER A 595 -11.13 -10.93 29.89
N PHE A 596 -10.49 -10.33 30.90
CA PHE A 596 -10.45 -10.90 32.26
C PHE A 596 -11.85 -11.19 32.81
N SER A 597 -12.76 -10.21 32.77
CA SER A 597 -14.13 -10.34 33.27
C SER A 597 -14.96 -11.38 32.52
N GLY A 598 -14.86 -11.41 31.18
CA GLY A 598 -15.59 -12.39 30.36
C GLY A 598 -15.02 -13.81 30.50
N SER A 599 -13.70 -13.95 30.68
CA SER A 599 -13.04 -15.27 30.82
C SER A 599 -13.54 -16.09 32.02
N SER A 600 -14.15 -15.48 33.03
CA SER A 600 -14.75 -16.17 34.18
C SER A 600 -16.21 -16.62 33.97
N SER A 601 -16.81 -16.38 32.80
CA SER A 601 -18.24 -16.65 32.53
C SER A 601 -18.55 -18.07 32.02
N VAL A 602 -17.55 -18.95 31.90
CA VAL A 602 -17.70 -20.34 31.45
C VAL A 602 -16.82 -21.26 32.27
N GLU A 603 -17.21 -22.53 32.37
CA GLU A 603 -16.34 -23.59 32.90
C GLU A 603 -15.25 -23.93 31.87
N TRP A 604 -14.00 -23.95 32.31
CA TRP A 604 -12.84 -24.28 31.47
C TRP A 604 -12.31 -25.67 31.81
N VAL A 605 -11.82 -26.36 30.78
CA VAL A 605 -11.27 -27.71 30.89
C VAL A 605 -9.75 -27.65 30.95
N GLU A 606 -9.16 -28.23 32.01
CA GLU A 606 -7.72 -28.17 32.30
C GLU A 606 -6.99 -29.51 32.12
N GLY A 607 -5.66 -29.48 32.27
CA GLY A 607 -4.81 -30.67 32.39
C GLY A 607 -4.85 -31.59 31.17
N SER A 608 -5.02 -32.90 31.39
CA SER A 608 -5.08 -33.91 30.32
C SER A 608 -6.31 -33.81 29.42
N PHE A 609 -7.33 -33.05 29.82
CA PHE A 609 -8.58 -32.90 29.08
C PHE A 609 -8.62 -31.66 28.19
N VAL A 610 -7.58 -30.81 28.22
CA VAL A 610 -7.41 -29.67 27.29
C VAL A 610 -7.57 -30.16 25.86
N ALA A 611 -8.52 -29.59 25.15
CA ALA A 611 -8.83 -29.95 23.78
C ALA A 611 -7.59 -29.83 22.86
N GLN A 612 -7.45 -30.75 21.92
CA GLN A 612 -6.36 -30.74 20.93
C GLN A 612 -6.92 -31.06 19.55
N ARG A 613 -6.50 -30.30 18.54
CA ARG A 613 -6.96 -30.39 17.14
C ARG A 613 -8.48 -30.26 16.94
N GLN A 614 -9.22 -29.83 17.96
CA GLN A 614 -10.66 -29.56 17.87
C GLN A 614 -10.88 -28.22 17.15
N PRO A 615 -11.81 -28.13 16.18
CA PRO A 615 -12.24 -26.87 15.61
C PRO A 615 -13.11 -26.11 16.62
N LEU A 616 -13.21 -24.79 16.46
CA LEU A 616 -14.00 -23.90 17.33
C LEU A 616 -13.67 -24.12 18.82
N THR A 617 -12.44 -23.81 19.21
CA THR A 617 -11.97 -23.97 20.60
C THR A 617 -11.34 -22.68 21.09
N TRP A 618 -11.82 -22.17 22.23
CA TRP A 618 -11.15 -21.12 22.96
C TRP A 618 -10.07 -21.73 23.85
N TYR A 619 -8.88 -21.13 23.85
CA TYR A 619 -7.79 -21.48 24.75
C TYR A 619 -7.38 -20.25 25.56
N LYS A 620 -7.09 -20.42 26.84
CA LYS A 620 -6.46 -19.36 27.65
C LYS A 620 -5.28 -19.88 28.47
N SER A 621 -4.37 -18.98 28.83
CA SER A 621 -3.22 -19.26 29.69
C SER A 621 -2.78 -17.99 30.43
N ALA A 622 -2.22 -18.14 31.64
CA ALA A 622 -1.61 -17.06 32.40
C ALA A 622 -0.08 -17.11 32.30
N PHE A 623 0.59 -15.97 32.07
CA PHE A 623 2.05 -15.91 31.98
C PHE A 623 2.69 -14.61 32.51
N ASN A 624 3.97 -14.68 32.87
CA ASN A 624 4.75 -13.53 33.33
C ASN A 624 5.58 -12.94 32.18
N ALA A 625 5.76 -11.61 32.18
CA ALA A 625 6.48 -10.94 31.10
C ALA A 625 7.97 -11.35 31.08
N PRO A 626 8.54 -11.67 29.89
CA PRO A 626 9.93 -12.08 29.80
C PRO A 626 10.86 -10.88 29.97
N ALA A 627 11.78 -10.97 30.94
CA ALA A 627 12.77 -9.93 31.24
C ALA A 627 13.59 -9.46 30.02
N GLY A 628 14.16 -8.25 30.07
CA GLY A 628 14.86 -7.62 28.94
C GLY A 628 13.93 -6.77 28.06
N ASN A 629 14.49 -6.16 27.01
CA ASN A 629 13.79 -5.16 26.18
C ASN A 629 13.59 -5.59 24.72
N GLU A 630 13.91 -6.85 24.40
CA GLU A 630 13.81 -7.40 23.04
C GLU A 630 12.34 -7.49 22.61
N PRO A 631 11.95 -7.10 21.38
CA PRO A 631 10.58 -7.28 20.91
C PRO A 631 10.13 -8.73 20.97
N LEU A 632 8.83 -8.93 21.16
CA LEU A 632 8.24 -10.25 21.43
C LEU A 632 7.27 -10.65 20.33
N ALA A 633 7.10 -11.96 20.14
CA ALA A 633 6.03 -12.53 19.34
C ALA A 633 5.55 -13.86 19.95
N LEU A 634 4.35 -14.28 19.60
CA LEU A 634 3.93 -15.67 19.74
C LEU A 634 4.30 -16.44 18.48
N ASP A 635 4.95 -17.59 18.64
CA ASP A 635 5.08 -18.60 17.59
C ASP A 635 3.83 -19.48 17.61
N LEU A 636 3.00 -19.38 16.56
CA LEU A 636 1.73 -20.10 16.45
C LEU A 636 1.78 -21.23 15.40
N ASN A 637 2.97 -21.71 15.01
CA ASN A 637 3.11 -22.64 13.88
C ASN A 637 2.36 -23.98 14.01
N THR A 638 1.96 -24.36 15.23
CA THR A 638 1.17 -25.57 15.55
C THR A 638 -0.34 -25.32 15.58
N MET A 639 -0.79 -24.09 15.31
CA MET A 639 -2.18 -23.68 15.28
C MET A 639 -2.73 -23.62 13.85
N GLY A 640 -4.06 -23.64 13.70
CA GLY A 640 -4.74 -23.68 12.41
C GLY A 640 -5.02 -22.27 11.87
N LYS A 641 -6.11 -21.69 12.38
CA LYS A 641 -6.60 -20.34 12.05
C LYS A 641 -7.31 -19.76 13.28
N GLY A 642 -7.33 -18.44 13.44
CA GLY A 642 -8.03 -17.86 14.58
C GLY A 642 -7.82 -16.38 14.82
N GLN A 643 -8.09 -15.97 16.05
CA GLN A 643 -7.78 -14.66 16.63
C GLN A 643 -7.04 -14.85 17.95
N VAL A 644 -6.20 -13.89 18.33
CA VAL A 644 -5.41 -13.93 19.57
C VAL A 644 -5.37 -12.57 20.28
N TRP A 645 -5.48 -12.61 21.61
CA TRP A 645 -5.52 -11.47 22.51
C TRP A 645 -4.55 -11.64 23.68
N ILE A 646 -4.01 -10.52 24.16
CA ILE A 646 -3.25 -10.44 25.42
C ILE A 646 -3.86 -9.33 26.27
N ASN A 647 -4.27 -9.64 27.50
CA ASN A 647 -4.88 -8.69 28.44
C ASN A 647 -6.08 -7.93 27.81
N GLY A 648 -6.93 -8.63 27.04
CA GLY A 648 -8.03 -8.05 26.27
C GLY A 648 -7.64 -7.35 24.96
N GLN A 649 -6.36 -7.02 24.74
CA GLN A 649 -5.89 -6.36 23.52
C GLN A 649 -5.64 -7.39 22.41
N SER A 650 -6.39 -7.28 21.31
CA SER A 650 -6.26 -8.18 20.16
C SER A 650 -4.96 -7.91 19.39
N LEU A 651 -4.07 -8.90 19.31
CA LEU A 651 -2.89 -8.85 18.44
C LEU A 651 -3.31 -8.91 16.96
N GLY A 652 -4.46 -9.55 16.68
CA GLY A 652 -5.05 -9.70 15.36
C GLY A 652 -5.42 -11.15 15.04
N ARG A 653 -5.65 -11.41 13.75
CA ARG A 653 -5.91 -12.75 13.22
C ARG A 653 -4.62 -13.60 13.21
N TYR A 654 -4.76 -14.92 13.19
CA TYR A 654 -3.68 -15.83 12.83
C TYR A 654 -4.15 -16.87 11.82
N TRP A 655 -3.25 -17.33 10.94
CA TRP A 655 -3.54 -18.38 9.96
C TRP A 655 -2.26 -19.12 9.48
N PRO A 656 -1.39 -19.63 10.38
CA PRO A 656 -0.19 -20.35 9.98
C PRO A 656 -0.51 -21.71 9.32
N GLY A 657 -1.75 -22.21 9.42
CA GLY A 657 -2.25 -23.32 8.61
C GLY A 657 -2.23 -23.04 7.10
N TYR A 658 -2.42 -21.78 6.67
CA TYR A 658 -2.33 -21.43 5.24
C TYR A 658 -0.86 -21.28 4.82
N LYS A 659 -0.30 -22.39 4.32
CA LYS A 659 1.08 -22.44 3.81
C LYS A 659 1.20 -21.65 2.50
N ALA A 660 2.32 -20.96 2.34
CA ALA A 660 2.62 -20.07 1.23
C ALA A 660 2.88 -20.82 -0.08
N THR A 661 2.12 -20.54 -1.14
CA THR A 661 2.29 -21.19 -2.46
C THR A 661 2.91 -20.23 -3.48
N GLY A 662 4.04 -20.63 -4.07
CA GLY A 662 4.74 -19.84 -5.09
C GLY A 662 6.17 -20.34 -5.35
N ASN A 663 6.96 -19.54 -6.06
CA ASN A 663 8.36 -19.84 -6.37
C ASN A 663 9.29 -18.90 -5.59
N CYS A 664 10.13 -19.46 -4.72
CA CYS A 664 11.11 -18.73 -3.90
C CYS A 664 12.53 -19.06 -4.38
N GLY A 665 12.81 -18.72 -5.65
CA GLY A 665 14.13 -18.90 -6.27
C GLY A 665 15.18 -17.89 -5.77
N ALA A 666 16.39 -17.97 -6.34
CA ALA A 666 17.45 -17.02 -6.05
C ALA A 666 17.12 -15.61 -6.58
N CYS A 667 17.11 -14.64 -5.67
CA CYS A 667 16.91 -13.21 -5.98
C CYS A 667 18.22 -12.54 -6.42
N ASN A 668 18.13 -11.60 -7.36
CA ASN A 668 19.21 -10.69 -7.74
C ASN A 668 18.69 -9.24 -7.70
N TYR A 669 19.49 -8.31 -7.17
CA TYR A 669 19.14 -6.89 -7.18
C TYR A 669 19.08 -6.33 -8.61
N ALA A 670 19.93 -6.80 -9.52
CA ALA A 670 20.10 -6.19 -10.82
C ALA A 670 18.88 -6.38 -11.74
N GLY A 671 18.63 -5.37 -12.57
CA GLY A 671 17.46 -5.30 -13.47
C GLY A 671 16.16 -4.96 -12.76
N TRP A 672 15.11 -4.71 -13.55
CA TRP A 672 13.79 -4.29 -13.05
C TRP A 672 13.25 -5.22 -11.96
N PHE A 673 12.50 -4.64 -11.01
CA PHE A 673 11.87 -5.30 -9.87
C PHE A 673 10.34 -5.24 -9.98
N ASP A 674 9.71 -6.36 -9.63
CA ASP A 674 8.28 -6.53 -9.42
C ASP A 674 8.05 -7.29 -8.10
N GLU A 675 6.81 -7.35 -7.62
CA GLU A 675 6.45 -7.95 -6.32
C GLU A 675 6.66 -9.47 -6.23
N LYS A 676 6.99 -10.15 -7.34
CA LYS A 676 7.20 -11.60 -7.44
C LYS A 676 8.67 -11.99 -7.68
N LYS A 677 9.53 -11.04 -8.06
CA LYS A 677 10.96 -11.28 -8.36
C LYS A 677 11.74 -11.89 -7.19
N CYS A 678 11.41 -11.49 -5.96
CA CYS A 678 12.16 -11.88 -4.77
C CYS A 678 11.17 -12.25 -3.64
N LEU A 679 10.97 -13.56 -3.48
CA LEU A 679 9.98 -14.17 -2.58
C LEU A 679 10.65 -15.12 -1.58
N SER A 680 10.07 -15.23 -0.40
CA SER A 680 10.55 -16.09 0.70
C SER A 680 9.40 -16.88 1.35
N ASN A 681 9.73 -17.82 2.25
CA ASN A 681 8.81 -18.67 3.01
C ASN A 681 7.87 -19.59 2.20
N CYS A 682 8.11 -19.85 0.91
CA CYS A 682 7.37 -20.85 0.15
C CYS A 682 7.35 -22.21 0.86
N GLY A 683 6.17 -22.86 0.92
CA GLY A 683 5.95 -24.11 1.66
C GLY A 683 5.86 -23.96 3.19
N GLN A 684 6.22 -22.81 3.75
CA GLN A 684 6.08 -22.49 5.17
C GLN A 684 4.79 -21.69 5.44
N ALA A 685 4.49 -21.40 6.69
CA ALA A 685 3.40 -20.48 7.04
C ALA A 685 3.69 -19.07 6.49
N SER A 686 2.72 -18.44 5.80
CA SER A 686 2.85 -17.05 5.32
C SER A 686 3.16 -16.08 6.45
N GLN A 687 2.57 -16.30 7.63
CA GLN A 687 2.98 -15.70 8.89
C GLN A 687 3.04 -16.79 9.97
N ARG A 688 4.20 -16.92 10.62
CA ARG A 688 4.43 -17.84 11.74
C ARG A 688 4.40 -17.14 13.11
N TRP A 689 4.97 -15.94 13.16
CA TRP A 689 5.15 -15.16 14.38
C TRP A 689 4.20 -13.97 14.41
N TYR A 690 3.57 -13.76 15.56
CA TYR A 690 2.54 -12.76 15.77
C TYR A 690 2.99 -11.78 16.85
N HIS A 691 3.20 -10.53 16.47
CA HIS A 691 3.86 -9.50 17.28
C HIS A 691 3.09 -9.20 18.58
N VAL A 692 3.83 -9.23 19.70
CA VAL A 692 3.37 -8.87 21.04
C VAL A 692 4.04 -7.56 21.46
N PRO A 693 3.31 -6.42 21.47
CA PRO A 693 3.84 -5.17 21.99
C PRO A 693 4.15 -5.29 23.49
N ARG A 694 5.36 -4.90 23.90
CA ARG A 694 5.76 -4.98 25.32
C ARG A 694 4.92 -4.11 26.25
N SER A 695 4.34 -3.02 25.76
CA SER A 695 3.46 -2.14 26.54
C SER A 695 2.08 -2.74 26.82
N TRP A 696 1.73 -3.89 26.21
CA TRP A 696 0.50 -4.62 26.51
C TRP A 696 0.73 -5.70 27.59
N LEU A 697 1.93 -5.78 28.18
CA LEU A 697 2.30 -6.76 29.20
C LEU A 697 2.48 -6.12 30.58
N TYR A 698 1.81 -6.72 31.57
CA TYR A 698 2.11 -6.55 33.00
C TYR A 698 3.32 -7.42 33.39
N PRO A 699 4.06 -7.11 34.48
CA PRO A 699 5.18 -7.94 34.93
C PRO A 699 4.79 -9.41 35.16
N THR A 700 3.61 -9.65 35.73
CA THR A 700 3.07 -10.96 36.09
C THR A 700 1.58 -11.07 35.76
N GLY A 701 1.06 -12.28 35.60
CA GLY A 701 -0.39 -12.51 35.49
C GLY A 701 -1.03 -12.02 34.18
N ASN A 702 -0.30 -12.04 33.08
CA ASN A 702 -0.84 -11.71 31.76
C ASN A 702 -1.79 -12.81 31.28
N LEU A 703 -2.99 -12.43 30.89
CA LEU A 703 -3.97 -13.32 30.27
C LEU A 703 -3.72 -13.39 28.76
N LEU A 704 -3.30 -14.55 28.26
CA LEU A 704 -3.26 -14.89 26.84
C LEU A 704 -4.54 -15.66 26.49
N VAL A 705 -5.28 -15.22 25.47
CA VAL A 705 -6.46 -15.93 24.94
C VAL A 705 -6.34 -16.12 23.43
N LEU A 706 -6.71 -17.29 22.94
CA LEU A 706 -6.85 -17.61 21.52
C LEU A 706 -8.25 -18.16 21.26
N PHE A 707 -8.80 -17.84 20.10
CA PHE A 707 -9.88 -18.61 19.49
C PHE A 707 -9.33 -19.37 18.30
N GLU A 708 -9.27 -20.70 18.37
CA GLU A 708 -8.87 -21.59 17.29
C GLU A 708 -10.09 -22.05 16.50
N GLU A 709 -10.10 -21.72 15.22
CA GLU A 709 -11.21 -21.89 14.31
C GLU A 709 -11.16 -23.25 13.59
N SER A 710 -9.96 -23.72 13.22
CA SER A 710 -9.76 -24.89 12.36
C SER A 710 -9.26 -26.15 13.08
N GLY A 711 -8.60 -25.98 14.23
CA GLY A 711 -8.00 -27.04 15.02
C GLY A 711 -6.47 -26.94 15.06
N GLY A 712 -5.90 -26.92 16.27
CA GLY A 712 -4.48 -26.73 16.52
C GLY A 712 -3.98 -27.42 17.79
N GLU A 713 -2.67 -27.35 18.04
CA GLU A 713 -2.01 -27.88 19.24
C GLU A 713 -1.45 -26.75 20.11
N PRO A 714 -2.15 -26.35 21.19
CA PRO A 714 -1.78 -25.17 21.98
C PRO A 714 -0.45 -25.38 22.72
N HIS A 715 -0.11 -26.61 23.10
CA HIS A 715 1.17 -26.96 23.74
C HIS A 715 2.41 -26.66 22.88
N GLY A 716 2.25 -26.48 21.56
CA GLY A 716 3.33 -26.04 20.66
C GLY A 716 3.52 -24.53 20.58
N ILE A 717 2.61 -23.73 21.15
CA ILE A 717 2.72 -22.27 21.20
C ILE A 717 3.87 -21.89 22.14
N SER A 718 4.70 -20.93 21.70
CA SER A 718 5.76 -20.38 22.56
C SER A 718 5.91 -18.87 22.37
N LEU A 719 6.28 -18.17 23.46
CA LEU A 719 6.66 -16.77 23.40
C LEU A 719 8.14 -16.67 22.96
N VAL A 720 8.41 -15.94 21.88
CA VAL A 720 9.74 -15.76 21.31
C VAL A 720 10.22 -14.32 21.42
N LYS A 721 11.51 -14.13 21.65
CA LYS A 721 12.21 -12.85 21.51
C LYS A 721 12.77 -12.70 20.11
N ARG A 722 12.67 -11.50 19.56
CA ARG A 722 13.33 -11.12 18.30
C ARG A 722 14.69 -10.49 18.58
N GLU A 723 15.75 -11.18 18.21
CA GLU A 723 17.14 -10.76 18.43
C GLU A 723 17.96 -10.85 17.14
N VAL A 724 19.04 -10.07 17.06
CA VAL A 724 20.08 -10.23 16.03
C VAL A 724 21.02 -11.35 16.49
N ALA A 725 21.12 -12.44 15.73
CA ALA A 725 21.99 -13.58 16.02
C ALA A 725 23.45 -13.33 15.62
N SER A 726 23.67 -12.83 14.40
CA SER A 726 24.99 -12.47 13.87
C SER A 726 24.95 -11.13 13.14
N VAL A 727 26.11 -10.48 13.05
CA VAL A 727 26.33 -9.25 12.27
C VAL A 727 27.41 -9.51 11.23
N CYS A 728 27.25 -8.92 10.05
CA CYS A 728 28.12 -9.18 8.90
C CYS A 728 28.57 -7.89 8.21
N ALA A 729 29.67 -7.94 7.49
CA ALA A 729 30.04 -6.94 6.49
C ALA A 729 30.40 -7.64 5.18
N ASP A 730 30.12 -6.97 4.05
CA ASP A 730 30.47 -7.45 2.71
C ASP A 730 30.94 -6.27 1.85
N ILE A 731 32.25 -5.98 1.84
CA ILE A 731 32.81 -4.70 1.39
C ILE A 731 33.96 -4.91 0.40
N ASN A 732 33.93 -4.17 -0.71
CA ASN A 732 34.97 -4.21 -1.73
C ASN A 732 36.17 -3.31 -1.36
N GLU A 733 37.39 -3.70 -1.71
CA GLU A 733 38.64 -3.00 -1.33
C GLU A 733 38.77 -1.54 -1.86
N TRP A 734 37.94 -1.17 -2.84
CA TRP A 734 37.85 0.17 -3.46
C TRP A 734 36.43 0.75 -3.38
N GLN A 735 35.70 0.42 -2.30
CA GLN A 735 34.34 0.89 -2.08
C GLN A 735 34.28 2.36 -1.63
N PRO A 736 33.42 3.20 -2.22
CA PRO A 736 33.13 4.54 -1.70
C PRO A 736 32.66 4.50 -0.25
N GLN A 737 33.19 5.40 0.59
CA GLN A 737 32.69 5.67 1.94
C GLN A 737 32.67 7.17 2.20
N LEU A 738 31.52 7.67 2.65
CA LEU A 738 31.25 9.10 2.91
C LEU A 738 32.30 9.75 3.84
N VAL A 739 32.70 9.04 4.89
CA VAL A 739 33.67 9.51 5.90
C VAL A 739 35.04 9.78 5.26
N ASN A 740 35.48 8.91 4.34
CA ASN A 740 36.76 9.07 3.65
C ASN A 740 36.78 10.34 2.79
N TRP A 741 35.67 10.64 2.10
CA TRP A 741 35.51 11.90 1.38
C TRP A 741 35.49 13.11 2.32
N GLN A 742 34.75 13.05 3.44
CA GLN A 742 34.71 14.16 4.42
C GLN A 742 36.11 14.47 4.99
N MET A 743 36.91 13.45 5.32
CA MET A 743 38.27 13.63 5.81
C MET A 743 39.18 14.28 4.77
N GLN A 744 39.07 13.89 3.49
CA GLN A 744 39.84 14.47 2.38
C GLN A 744 39.39 15.90 2.04
N ALA A 745 38.08 16.14 1.93
CA ALA A 745 37.51 17.46 1.66
C ALA A 745 37.82 18.49 2.78
N SER A 746 37.99 18.02 4.03
CA SER A 746 38.42 18.86 5.15
C SER A 746 39.93 19.16 5.20
N GLY A 747 40.71 18.69 4.21
CA GLY A 747 42.18 18.88 4.16
C GLY A 747 42.97 18.08 5.21
N LYS A 748 42.30 17.25 6.03
CA LYS A 748 42.93 16.50 7.13
C LYS A 748 43.74 15.29 6.67
N VAL A 749 43.53 14.79 5.45
CA VAL A 749 44.25 13.63 4.90
C VAL A 749 44.55 13.81 3.41
N ASN A 750 45.84 13.86 3.08
CA ASN A 750 46.34 14.08 1.70
C ASN A 750 46.53 12.77 0.90
N LYS A 751 46.00 11.63 1.37
CA LYS A 751 46.13 10.30 0.73
C LYS A 751 44.76 9.65 0.50
N PRO A 752 44.62 8.75 -0.50
CA PRO A 752 43.44 7.90 -0.66
C PRO A 752 43.18 7.07 0.60
N LEU A 753 42.05 7.29 1.27
CA LEU A 753 41.61 6.45 2.38
C LEU A 753 40.88 5.22 1.83
N ARG A 754 41.37 4.03 2.19
CA ARG A 754 40.71 2.75 1.92
C ARG A 754 39.45 2.59 2.79
N PRO A 755 38.44 1.84 2.32
CA PRO A 755 37.24 1.60 3.12
C PRO A 755 37.55 0.75 4.35
N LYS A 756 36.70 0.84 5.37
CA LYS A 756 36.75 -0.02 6.56
C LYS A 756 35.45 -0.80 6.72
N ALA A 757 35.57 -2.05 7.19
CA ALA A 757 34.45 -2.72 7.83
C ALA A 757 34.15 -2.02 9.16
N HIS A 758 32.87 -1.85 9.46
CA HIS A 758 32.37 -1.31 10.73
C HIS A 758 31.30 -2.27 11.24
N LEU A 759 31.58 -2.92 12.37
CA LEU A 759 30.71 -3.95 12.95
C LEU A 759 30.40 -3.59 14.39
N SER A 760 29.13 -3.72 14.77
CA SER A 760 28.62 -3.24 16.06
C SER A 760 27.50 -4.13 16.60
N CYS A 761 27.55 -4.41 17.89
CA CYS A 761 26.50 -5.08 18.62
C CYS A 761 25.47 -4.08 19.18
N ALA A 762 24.36 -4.58 19.73
CA ALA A 762 23.49 -3.71 20.53
C ALA A 762 24.17 -3.34 21.86
N SER A 763 23.63 -2.35 22.58
CA SER A 763 24.10 -2.07 23.95
C SER A 763 23.99 -3.31 24.85
N GLY A 764 24.95 -3.50 25.76
CA GLY A 764 25.03 -4.68 26.63
C GLY A 764 25.46 -5.99 25.94
N GLN A 765 25.82 -5.97 24.66
CA GLN A 765 26.36 -7.12 23.93
C GLN A 765 27.83 -6.94 23.55
N LYS A 766 28.57 -8.06 23.46
CA LYS A 766 29.94 -8.12 22.93
C LYS A 766 30.04 -9.17 21.83
N ILE A 767 30.94 -8.93 20.88
CA ILE A 767 31.36 -9.88 19.85
C ILE A 767 32.10 -11.04 20.55
N THR A 768 31.74 -12.29 20.24
CA THR A 768 32.22 -13.48 20.95
C THR A 768 32.92 -14.52 20.09
N SER A 769 32.60 -14.62 18.80
CA SER A 769 33.37 -15.44 17.86
C SER A 769 33.18 -14.95 16.43
N ILE A 770 34.09 -15.34 15.55
CA ILE A 770 33.92 -15.23 14.09
C ILE A 770 33.28 -16.55 13.63
N LYS A 771 32.24 -16.45 12.80
CA LYS A 771 31.60 -17.60 12.14
C LYS A 771 32.11 -17.79 10.71
N PHE A 772 32.57 -16.71 10.09
CA PHE A 772 33.20 -16.70 8.77
C PHE A 772 34.04 -15.43 8.60
N ALA A 773 35.20 -15.50 7.97
CA ALA A 773 35.94 -14.34 7.47
C ALA A 773 36.73 -14.70 6.21
N SER A 774 36.65 -13.88 5.17
CA SER A 774 37.41 -14.07 3.93
C SER A 774 37.64 -12.76 3.19
N PHE A 775 38.90 -12.41 2.96
CA PHE A 775 39.31 -11.37 2.01
C PHE A 775 39.81 -12.04 0.72
N GLY A 776 39.14 -11.78 -0.40
CA GLY A 776 39.40 -12.52 -1.65
C GLY A 776 38.24 -12.43 -2.64
N THR A 777 37.73 -13.59 -3.08
CA THR A 777 36.51 -13.71 -3.93
C THR A 777 35.32 -14.42 -3.24
N PRO A 778 35.01 -14.15 -1.95
CA PRO A 778 33.96 -14.87 -1.20
C PRO A 778 32.56 -14.73 -1.79
N GLN A 779 31.79 -15.82 -1.65
CA GLN A 779 30.46 -16.00 -2.22
C GLN A 779 29.38 -16.11 -1.11
N GLY A 780 28.10 -16.07 -1.50
CA GLY A 780 26.97 -16.13 -0.57
C GLY A 780 26.63 -14.78 0.06
N ALA A 781 25.88 -14.82 1.17
CA ALA A 781 25.40 -13.63 1.88
C ALA A 781 25.53 -13.83 3.41
N CYS A 782 25.15 -12.81 4.20
CA CYS A 782 25.17 -12.91 5.66
C CYS A 782 24.38 -14.12 6.17
N GLY A 783 25.01 -14.98 6.98
CA GLY A 783 24.46 -16.26 7.42
C GLY A 783 24.86 -17.46 6.56
N SER A 784 25.23 -17.25 5.29
CA SER A 784 25.46 -18.28 4.25
C SER A 784 26.75 -18.11 3.43
N PHE A 785 27.68 -17.26 3.88
CA PHE A 785 28.95 -17.00 3.20
C PHE A 785 29.80 -18.27 3.00
N ARG A 786 30.60 -18.27 1.93
CA ARG A 786 31.55 -19.32 1.56
C ARG A 786 32.82 -18.69 1.00
N GLU A 787 33.94 -19.38 1.16
CA GLU A 787 35.20 -18.99 0.52
C GLU A 787 35.10 -19.09 -1.01
N GLY A 788 35.89 -18.27 -1.70
CA GLY A 788 35.96 -18.25 -3.15
C GLY A 788 37.19 -19.00 -3.67
N SER A 789 37.47 -18.85 -4.97
CA SER A 789 38.72 -19.30 -5.58
C SER A 789 39.97 -18.52 -5.13
N CYS A 790 39.78 -17.44 -4.36
CA CYS A 790 40.83 -16.61 -3.78
C CYS A 790 40.44 -16.26 -2.34
N HIS A 791 41.39 -16.39 -1.42
CA HIS A 791 41.26 -16.14 0.02
C HIS A 791 42.64 -15.80 0.60
N ALA A 792 42.71 -14.77 1.45
CA ALA A 792 43.93 -14.40 2.18
C ALA A 792 44.00 -15.12 3.53
N PHE A 793 45.12 -15.80 3.81
CA PHE A 793 45.29 -16.68 4.97
C PHE A 793 44.94 -16.03 6.32
N HIS A 794 45.36 -14.78 6.55
CA HIS A 794 45.09 -14.05 7.80
C HIS A 794 43.71 -13.36 7.84
N SER A 795 42.72 -13.87 7.10
CA SER A 795 41.35 -13.33 7.09
C SER A 795 40.66 -13.38 8.46
N TYR A 796 40.93 -14.42 9.25
CA TYR A 796 40.35 -14.59 10.59
C TYR A 796 41.11 -13.77 11.64
N ASP A 797 42.45 -13.87 11.66
CA ASP A 797 43.38 -13.24 12.61
C ASP A 797 43.10 -11.73 12.80
N ALA A 798 42.83 -11.03 11.70
CA ALA A 798 42.50 -9.61 11.73
C ALA A 798 41.24 -9.32 12.57
N PHE A 799 40.20 -10.14 12.43
CA PHE A 799 38.96 -9.99 13.22
C PHE A 799 39.12 -10.52 14.64
N GLU A 800 39.93 -11.55 14.86
CA GLU A 800 40.24 -12.02 16.22
C GLU A 800 40.90 -10.90 17.03
N ARG A 801 41.91 -10.26 16.45
CA ARG A 801 42.67 -9.16 17.06
C ARG A 801 41.84 -7.88 17.27
N TYR A 802 40.99 -7.49 16.33
CA TYR A 802 40.29 -6.20 16.37
C TYR A 802 38.86 -6.25 16.93
N CYS A 803 38.19 -7.41 16.96
CA CYS A 803 36.75 -7.48 17.25
C CYS A 803 36.35 -8.32 18.47
N ILE A 804 37.08 -9.37 18.82
CA ILE A 804 36.68 -10.26 19.94
C ILE A 804 36.69 -9.48 21.26
N GLY A 805 35.63 -9.67 22.07
CA GLY A 805 35.47 -9.00 23.37
C GLY A 805 35.06 -7.52 23.28
N GLN A 806 34.90 -6.95 22.08
CA GLN A 806 34.47 -5.57 21.87
C GLN A 806 32.95 -5.47 21.65
N ASN A 807 32.36 -4.30 21.93
CA ASN A 807 30.98 -4.00 21.53
C ASN A 807 30.89 -3.60 20.05
N SER A 808 31.91 -2.91 19.54
CA SER A 808 32.05 -2.53 18.13
C SER A 808 33.53 -2.53 17.74
N CYS A 809 33.82 -2.82 16.47
CA CYS A 809 35.17 -2.78 15.91
C CYS A 809 35.19 -2.18 14.51
N SER A 810 36.40 -1.85 14.03
CA SER A 810 36.61 -1.41 12.65
C SER A 810 37.91 -1.96 12.09
N VAL A 811 37.83 -2.63 10.93
CA VAL A 811 38.96 -3.30 10.27
C VAL A 811 39.15 -2.68 8.89
N PRO A 812 40.34 -2.15 8.53
CA PRO A 812 40.61 -1.63 7.19
C PRO A 812 40.54 -2.74 6.14
N VAL A 813 39.91 -2.47 5.00
CA VAL A 813 39.78 -3.43 3.90
C VAL A 813 40.97 -3.27 2.95
N THR A 814 42.15 -3.73 3.39
CA THR A 814 43.40 -3.55 2.65
C THR A 814 44.28 -4.82 2.68
N PRO A 815 45.04 -5.13 1.62
CA PRO A 815 45.87 -6.34 1.56
C PRO A 815 46.83 -6.51 2.74
N GLU A 816 47.38 -5.41 3.26
CA GLU A 816 48.37 -5.38 4.33
C GLU A 816 47.82 -5.84 5.69
N ILE A 817 46.48 -5.77 5.88
CA ILE A 817 45.80 -6.27 7.08
C ILE A 817 45.58 -7.79 7.03
N PHE A 818 45.57 -8.39 5.84
CA PHE A 818 45.26 -9.81 5.61
C PHE A 818 46.46 -10.64 5.13
N GLY A 819 47.67 -10.06 5.17
CA GLY A 819 48.93 -10.75 4.87
C GLY A 819 49.42 -10.65 3.41
N GLY A 820 48.79 -9.81 2.58
CA GLY A 820 49.18 -9.60 1.19
C GLY A 820 47.98 -9.53 0.24
N ASP A 821 48.25 -9.46 -1.06
CA ASP A 821 47.22 -9.57 -2.09
C ASP A 821 47.03 -11.05 -2.47
N PRO A 822 45.91 -11.70 -2.10
CA PRO A 822 45.68 -13.12 -2.38
C PRO A 822 45.38 -13.41 -3.86
N CYS A 823 45.04 -12.39 -4.65
CA CYS A 823 44.81 -12.52 -6.08
C CYS A 823 45.05 -11.18 -6.80
N PRO A 824 46.29 -10.93 -7.27
CA PRO A 824 46.62 -9.76 -8.08
C PRO A 824 45.70 -9.59 -9.28
N HIS A 825 45.44 -8.33 -9.65
CA HIS A 825 44.52 -7.91 -10.73
C HIS A 825 43.03 -8.30 -10.57
N VAL A 826 42.67 -9.14 -9.60
CA VAL A 826 41.28 -9.36 -9.18
C VAL A 826 40.86 -8.27 -8.19
N MET A 827 39.60 -7.83 -8.23
CA MET A 827 39.04 -6.93 -7.22
C MET A 827 38.67 -7.72 -5.97
N LYS A 828 39.34 -7.47 -4.84
CA LYS A 828 39.05 -8.20 -3.59
C LYS A 828 37.79 -7.67 -2.89
N LYS A 829 37.03 -8.60 -2.32
CA LYS A 829 35.91 -8.35 -1.41
C LYS A 829 36.20 -9.00 -0.06
N LEU A 830 35.86 -8.30 1.02
CA LEU A 830 35.89 -8.78 2.39
C LEU A 830 34.47 -9.16 2.82
N SER A 831 34.21 -10.46 3.00
CA SER A 831 33.00 -10.97 3.62
C SER A 831 33.32 -11.50 5.01
N VAL A 832 32.54 -11.12 6.03
CA VAL A 832 32.74 -11.54 7.42
C VAL A 832 31.40 -11.69 8.14
N GLU A 833 31.28 -12.67 9.03
CA GLU A 833 30.15 -12.88 9.94
C GLU A 833 30.63 -13.10 11.37
N LEU A 834 30.12 -12.32 12.32
CA LEU A 834 30.46 -12.35 13.74
C LEU A 834 29.26 -12.75 14.60
N THR A 835 29.49 -13.62 15.57
CA THR A 835 28.53 -13.94 16.65
C THR A 835 28.71 -13.01 17.83
N LYS A 836 27.66 -12.91 18.67
CA LYS A 836 27.65 -12.05 19.85
C LYS A 836 26.87 -12.65 21.00
N LYS A 837 27.23 -12.23 22.21
CA LYS A 837 26.56 -12.62 23.47
C LYS A 837 26.25 -11.37 24.29
N LYS A 838 25.19 -11.43 25.10
CA LYS A 838 24.95 -10.44 26.16
C LYS A 838 26.01 -10.61 27.26
N ILE A 839 26.43 -9.51 27.85
CA ILE A 839 27.24 -9.55 29.07
C ILE A 839 26.26 -9.85 30.21
N ASN A 840 26.38 -11.02 30.85
CA ASN A 840 25.71 -11.29 32.12
C ASN A 840 26.50 -10.59 33.24
N ASP A 841 26.39 -9.26 33.31
CA ASP A 841 27.10 -8.47 34.32
C ASP A 841 26.32 -8.45 35.65
N THR A 842 26.48 -9.52 36.43
CA THR A 842 26.00 -9.59 37.82
C THR A 842 26.59 -8.48 38.71
N ARG A 843 27.73 -7.88 38.31
CA ARG A 843 28.39 -6.79 39.03
C ARG A 843 27.65 -5.47 38.84
N GLN A 844 27.08 -5.19 37.66
CA GLN A 844 26.22 -4.01 37.47
C GLN A 844 24.93 -4.08 38.30
N HIS A 845 24.35 -5.27 38.51
CA HIS A 845 23.17 -5.39 39.36
C HIS A 845 23.50 -5.11 40.82
N LEU A 846 24.65 -5.58 41.32
CA LEU A 846 25.18 -5.27 42.64
C LEU A 846 25.50 -3.78 42.80
N ILE A 847 26.23 -3.17 41.86
CA ILE A 847 26.58 -1.74 41.90
C ILE A 847 25.30 -0.89 41.95
N LYS A 848 24.27 -1.23 41.17
CA LYS A 848 23.02 -0.48 41.20
C LYS A 848 22.26 -0.66 42.51
N VAL A 849 22.13 -1.89 43.02
CA VAL A 849 21.54 -2.15 44.35
C VAL A 849 22.30 -1.42 45.45
N GLN A 850 23.63 -1.28 45.33
CA GLN A 850 24.47 -0.58 46.31
C GLN A 850 24.37 0.96 46.21
N GLN A 851 24.01 1.50 45.04
CA GLN A 851 23.61 2.91 44.88
C GLN A 851 22.17 3.16 45.37
N ASP A 852 21.24 2.23 45.13
CA ASP A 852 19.85 2.35 45.60
C ASP A 852 19.80 2.22 47.16
N LEU A 853 20.60 1.33 47.76
CA LEU A 853 20.73 1.19 49.22
C LEU A 853 21.33 2.44 49.90
N SER A 854 22.37 3.04 49.32
CA SER A 854 23.02 4.24 49.88
C SER A 854 22.17 5.51 49.78
N ILE A 855 21.00 5.45 49.15
CA ILE A 855 19.98 6.51 49.16
C ILE A 855 18.96 6.29 50.30
N GLN A 856 18.77 5.06 50.81
CA GLN A 856 17.76 4.76 51.84
C GLN A 856 18.21 4.99 53.29
N GLU A 857 19.51 5.11 53.58
CA GLU A 857 20.02 5.32 54.95
C GLU A 857 19.97 6.79 55.43
N SER A 858 19.42 7.72 54.64
CA SER A 858 19.42 9.17 54.96
C SER A 858 18.07 9.74 55.44
N THR A 859 17.00 8.92 55.53
CA THR A 859 15.66 9.39 55.90
C THR A 859 14.96 8.46 56.92
N VAL A 860 15.59 8.26 58.08
CA VAL A 860 14.94 7.68 59.27
C VAL A 860 15.28 8.52 60.50
N ASP A 861 14.60 9.66 60.65
CA ASP A 861 14.25 10.16 62.00
C ASP A 861 13.15 11.24 61.93
N ASN A 862 11.90 10.79 62.13
CA ASN A 862 10.91 11.38 63.05
C ASN A 862 9.55 10.69 62.82
N LYS A 863 8.99 10.09 63.87
CA LYS A 863 7.60 9.64 63.95
C LYS A 863 6.90 10.43 65.05
N LYS A 864 5.61 10.72 64.82
CA LYS A 864 4.52 11.26 65.69
C LYS A 864 3.76 12.35 64.92
N ASP A 865 2.43 12.46 64.96
CA ASP A 865 1.43 11.63 65.64
C ASP A 865 0.06 11.66 64.89
N GLU A 866 -0.81 10.71 65.25
CA GLU A 866 -2.30 10.72 65.20
C GLU A 866 -3.15 11.06 63.94
N SER A 867 -4.17 10.19 63.75
CA SER A 867 -5.57 10.46 63.29
C SER A 867 -5.95 10.56 61.78
N ASP A 868 -6.79 9.59 61.38
CA ASP A 868 -7.87 9.65 60.36
C ASP A 868 -9.10 10.38 61.00
N PRO A 869 -10.15 10.94 60.30
CA PRO A 869 -10.68 10.41 59.04
C PRO A 869 -11.41 11.33 58.01
N THR A 870 -11.87 10.69 56.93
CA THR A 870 -13.10 10.94 56.09
C THR A 870 -13.16 11.93 54.90
N ARG A 871 -13.61 11.34 53.75
CA ARG A 871 -14.54 11.86 52.69
C ARG A 871 -14.07 12.94 51.68
N LEU A 872 -14.78 13.21 50.56
CA LEU A 872 -15.41 12.38 49.48
C LEU A 872 -16.00 13.29 48.35
N ILE A 873 -16.16 12.78 47.11
CA ILE A 873 -17.06 13.26 46.00
C ILE A 873 -16.59 14.41 45.05
N HIS A 874 -17.03 14.26 43.79
CA HIS A 874 -17.12 15.11 42.57
C HIS A 874 -17.23 16.65 42.75
N SER A 875 -16.80 17.57 41.87
CA SER A 875 -16.56 17.68 40.40
C SER A 875 -17.73 18.27 39.54
N ILE A 876 -17.37 18.93 38.41
CA ILE A 876 -18.16 19.27 37.16
C ILE A 876 -18.64 20.75 36.91
N LEU A 877 -18.34 21.25 35.67
CA LEU A 877 -18.79 22.48 34.90
C LEU A 877 -18.37 23.89 35.43
N LEU A 878 -17.58 24.73 34.71
CA LEU A 878 -17.78 25.58 33.48
C LEU A 878 -18.47 26.95 33.76
N GLU A 879 -18.22 28.09 33.06
CA GLU A 879 -17.54 28.37 31.77
C GLU A 879 -16.99 29.84 31.62
N ILE A 880 -16.34 30.14 30.48
CA ILE A 880 -16.11 31.46 29.80
C ILE A 880 -14.87 32.34 30.20
N LEU A 881 -14.28 32.95 29.17
CA LEU A 881 -13.07 33.81 29.03
C LEU A 881 -13.51 35.22 28.52
N PRO A 882 -12.72 36.35 28.47
CA PRO A 882 -11.35 36.38 27.90
C PRO A 882 -10.34 37.55 28.22
N SER A 883 -9.16 37.42 27.60
CA SER A 883 -8.26 38.43 26.96
C SER A 883 -7.43 39.46 27.75
N ASN A 884 -6.26 39.74 27.13
CA ASN A 884 -5.31 40.86 27.31
C ASN A 884 -4.44 40.91 28.58
N SER A 885 -3.11 41.01 28.36
CA SER A 885 -2.10 41.33 29.39
C SER A 885 -1.01 42.25 28.82
N PRO A 886 -0.78 43.44 29.39
CA PRO A 886 0.29 44.36 28.98
C PRO A 886 1.64 44.08 29.66
N LYS A 887 2.66 44.87 29.30
CA LYS A 887 4.08 44.71 29.70
C LYS A 887 4.43 45.26 31.11
N TRP A 888 5.63 44.88 31.57
CA TRP A 888 6.53 45.53 32.55
C TRP A 888 6.40 45.14 34.04
N GLY A 889 7.54 45.09 34.76
CA GLY A 889 7.58 44.86 36.22
C GLY A 889 8.98 44.56 36.83
N LYS A 890 9.87 45.56 36.85
CA LYS A 890 11.24 45.58 37.43
C LYS A 890 11.54 44.64 38.63
N LEU A 891 12.68 43.96 38.56
CA LEU A 891 13.76 44.03 39.57
C LEU A 891 15.03 44.50 38.80
N CYS A 892 15.90 45.42 39.25
CA CYS A 892 16.63 45.55 40.52
C CYS A 892 17.70 44.44 40.67
N SER A 893 19.03 44.70 40.72
CA SER A 893 19.81 45.96 40.66
C SER A 893 21.27 45.68 40.21
N ASN A 894 22.14 46.70 40.25
CA ASN A 894 23.63 46.68 40.20
C ASN A 894 24.24 46.53 38.78
N GLU A 895 24.91 47.55 38.20
CA GLU A 895 26.28 48.11 38.43
C GLU A 895 27.36 47.40 37.57
N LEU A 896 28.45 48.02 37.03
CA LEU A 896 29.00 49.39 37.13
C LEU A 896 29.92 49.74 35.92
N GLY A 897 29.98 51.01 35.49
CA GLY A 897 31.05 51.60 34.62
C GLY A 897 31.07 51.26 33.11
N GLY A 898 31.58 52.08 32.18
CA GLY A 898 32.20 53.42 32.26
C GLY A 898 32.55 54.01 30.87
N ASP A 899 33.21 55.17 30.84
CA ASP A 899 33.40 56.09 29.68
C ASP A 899 34.30 55.62 28.49
N GLY A 900 34.40 56.31 27.34
CA GLY A 900 34.22 57.74 27.00
C GLY A 900 34.02 58.02 25.47
N PRO A 901 34.27 59.24 24.92
CA PRO A 901 33.33 59.84 23.94
C PRO A 901 33.87 60.57 22.67
N SER A 902 32.94 61.08 21.84
CA SER A 902 33.06 62.15 20.79
C SER A 902 33.81 61.80 19.48
N LYS A 903 33.77 62.51 18.33
CA LYS A 903 33.26 63.82 17.78
C LYS A 903 32.93 63.62 16.25
N ILE A 904 32.35 64.50 15.40
CA ILE A 904 31.41 65.67 15.44
C ILE A 904 31.06 66.12 13.96
N GLU A 905 29.92 66.80 13.70
CA GLU A 905 29.58 67.66 12.50
C GLU A 905 29.65 67.06 11.05
N SER A 906 29.21 67.68 9.92
CA SER A 906 28.08 68.60 9.56
C SER A 906 27.93 68.74 8.00
N GLY A 907 26.91 69.45 7.47
CA GLY A 907 26.71 69.79 6.03
C GLY A 907 25.57 69.00 5.33
N LEU A 908 24.58 69.53 4.59
CA LEU A 908 24.44 70.64 3.58
C LEU A 908 25.07 70.29 2.21
N ASP A 909 24.47 70.54 1.02
CA ASP A 909 23.15 71.12 0.65
C ASP A 909 22.80 70.84 -0.86
N ALA A 910 21.55 71.12 -1.29
CA ALA A 910 21.09 71.41 -2.70
C ALA A 910 21.27 70.31 -3.81
N GLU A 911 20.68 70.27 -5.03
CA GLU A 911 19.48 70.80 -5.77
C GLU A 911 19.42 70.04 -7.16
N THR A 912 18.50 70.09 -8.16
CA THR A 912 17.23 70.79 -8.53
C THR A 912 16.50 70.06 -9.70
N VAL A 913 15.20 70.37 -9.97
CA VAL A 913 14.48 70.49 -11.29
C VAL A 913 14.43 69.29 -12.30
N GLU A 914 13.28 68.62 -12.52
CA GLU A 914 12.23 68.76 -13.60
C GLU A 914 12.65 68.30 -15.05
N ASP A 915 11.80 67.93 -16.04
CA ASP A 915 10.36 68.20 -16.28
C ASP A 915 9.64 67.27 -17.33
N LYS A 916 8.29 67.25 -17.32
CA LYS A 916 7.21 66.96 -18.35
C LYS A 916 7.40 66.02 -19.61
N GLU A 917 6.38 65.60 -20.39
CA GLU A 917 5.01 65.05 -20.19
C GLU A 917 4.38 64.61 -21.56
N ARG A 918 3.25 63.85 -21.56
CA ARG A 918 2.19 63.71 -22.64
C ARG A 918 2.46 62.93 -23.96
N VAL A 919 1.46 62.54 -24.79
CA VAL A 919 0.13 61.83 -24.63
C VAL A 919 -0.62 61.70 -26.00
N LYS A 920 -1.62 60.77 -26.14
CA LYS A 920 -2.61 60.56 -27.28
C LYS A 920 -2.10 59.86 -28.57
N LYS A 921 -2.94 59.34 -29.51
CA LYS A 921 -4.14 58.44 -29.44
C LYS A 921 -4.67 58.04 -30.86
N LYS A 922 -5.17 56.79 -31.02
CA LYS A 922 -6.25 56.30 -31.95
C LYS A 922 -6.05 56.13 -33.49
N LYS A 923 -6.46 54.93 -33.95
CA LYS A 923 -7.20 54.53 -35.22
C LYS A 923 -6.45 54.53 -36.58
N ARG A 924 -6.93 53.87 -37.68
CA ARG A 924 -7.71 52.61 -37.97
C ARG A 924 -8.07 52.56 -39.49
N VAL A 925 -8.16 51.36 -40.12
CA VAL A 925 -9.20 50.87 -41.12
C VAL A 925 -8.69 50.07 -42.36
N LYS A 926 -9.32 48.89 -42.55
CA LYS A 926 -9.72 48.08 -43.76
C LYS A 926 -9.21 48.47 -45.18
N LYS A 927 -9.09 47.54 -46.15
CA LYS A 927 -10.14 46.73 -46.86
C LYS A 927 -9.48 45.49 -47.56
N LYS A 928 -10.15 44.47 -48.10
CA LYS A 928 -11.49 44.33 -48.76
C LYS A 928 -12.02 42.87 -48.63
N ARG A 929 -13.36 42.68 -48.69
CA ARG A 929 -14.00 41.49 -49.31
C ARG A 929 -14.45 41.88 -50.74
N PRO A 930 -15.03 40.99 -51.56
CA PRO A 930 -16.48 40.74 -51.47
C PRO A 930 -16.84 39.25 -51.58
N ASP A 931 -18.11 38.89 -51.71
CA ASP A 931 -19.15 38.71 -50.66
C ASP A 931 -20.02 37.54 -51.19
N SER A 932 -21.34 37.33 -51.14
CA SER A 932 -22.63 37.96 -50.76
C SER A 932 -23.58 36.78 -50.35
N ASN A 933 -24.90 36.79 -50.12
CA ASN A 933 -26.03 37.72 -49.84
C ASN A 933 -27.16 36.79 -49.23
N SER A 934 -28.29 37.21 -48.66
CA SER A 934 -28.86 38.51 -48.27
C SER A 934 -30.05 38.31 -47.29
N GLU A 935 -30.40 39.36 -46.52
CA GLU A 935 -31.77 39.84 -46.17
C GLU A 935 -32.84 38.87 -45.53
N GLU A 936 -33.76 39.27 -44.64
CA GLU A 936 -34.00 40.57 -43.96
C GLU A 936 -34.76 40.46 -42.61
N GLU A 937 -35.25 41.60 -42.11
CA GLU A 937 -35.77 42.00 -40.80
C GLU A 937 -36.78 41.10 -40.01
N GLY A 938 -36.97 41.44 -38.71
CA GLY A 938 -38.17 41.04 -37.96
C GLY A 938 -38.09 41.20 -36.43
N LYS A 939 -38.53 42.34 -35.86
CA LYS A 939 -38.73 42.49 -34.39
C LYS A 939 -40.14 42.08 -33.97
N LYS A 940 -40.26 41.20 -32.97
CA LYS A 940 -41.39 41.17 -32.00
C LYS A 940 -40.98 40.45 -30.72
N ASN A 941 -41.76 40.64 -29.65
CA ASN A 941 -41.50 40.10 -28.32
C ASN A 941 -42.81 39.57 -27.70
N CYS A 942 -42.69 38.76 -26.64
CA CYS A 942 -43.77 38.11 -25.87
C CYS A 942 -44.35 36.80 -26.46
N GLY A 943 -44.46 35.78 -25.59
CA GLY A 943 -45.02 34.44 -25.89
C GLY A 943 -44.23 33.32 -25.20
N VAL A 944 -44.76 32.73 -24.11
CA VAL A 944 -44.11 31.64 -23.37
C VAL A 944 -44.62 30.28 -23.85
N VAL A 945 -43.72 29.42 -24.32
CA VAL A 945 -43.97 27.98 -24.53
C VAL A 945 -42.74 27.19 -24.03
N LYS A 946 -42.98 25.98 -23.50
CA LYS A 946 -41.95 25.10 -22.97
C LYS A 946 -41.00 24.60 -24.07
N GLU A 947 -39.70 24.75 -23.88
CA GLU A 947 -38.74 23.86 -24.55
C GLU A 947 -38.83 22.46 -23.93
N LYS A 948 -38.76 21.42 -24.77
CA LYS A 948 -38.58 20.03 -24.32
C LYS A 948 -37.10 19.74 -24.16
N GLU A 949 -36.77 18.89 -23.20
CA GLU A 949 -35.41 18.34 -23.04
C GLU A 949 -35.05 17.50 -24.28
N GLU A 950 -33.96 17.85 -24.98
CA GLU A 950 -33.37 16.95 -25.98
C GLU A 950 -32.62 15.81 -25.27
N LEU A 951 -33.12 14.59 -25.45
CA LEU A 951 -32.58 13.37 -24.85
C LEU A 951 -31.30 12.91 -25.60
N VAL A 952 -30.18 13.61 -25.38
CA VAL A 952 -28.89 13.27 -26.00
C VAL A 952 -28.32 11.96 -25.39
N CYS A 953 -28.76 10.84 -25.95
CA CYS A 953 -28.38 9.50 -25.52
C CYS A 953 -26.95 9.10 -25.97
N LEU A 954 -26.32 8.16 -25.26
CA LEU A 954 -24.96 7.70 -25.55
C LEU A 954 -24.90 6.85 -26.82
N TYR A 955 -24.57 7.46 -27.96
CA TYR A 955 -24.31 6.76 -29.24
C TYR A 955 -22.79 6.62 -29.51
N PRO A 956 -22.26 5.40 -29.79
CA PRO A 956 -20.82 5.17 -29.96
C PRO A 956 -20.27 5.53 -31.35
N PHE A 957 -21.08 6.07 -32.26
CA PHE A 957 -20.68 6.32 -33.66
C PHE A 957 -20.05 7.71 -33.85
N THR A 958 -18.73 7.74 -33.94
CA THR A 958 -17.96 8.97 -34.24
C THR A 958 -17.92 9.26 -35.74
N LYS A 959 -17.59 10.50 -36.15
CA LYS A 959 -17.37 10.86 -37.56
C LYS A 959 -16.23 10.09 -38.26
N SER A 960 -15.42 9.36 -37.50
CA SER A 960 -14.34 8.47 -37.96
C SER A 960 -14.75 7.00 -38.13
N SER A 961 -16.04 6.67 -37.98
CA SER A 961 -16.55 5.29 -38.04
C SER A 961 -16.22 4.54 -39.34
N SER A 962 -15.95 3.23 -39.22
CA SER A 962 -15.64 2.36 -40.35
C SER A 962 -16.80 2.21 -41.35
N ALA A 963 -16.57 1.57 -42.49
CA ALA A 963 -17.63 1.26 -43.45
C ALA A 963 -18.64 0.26 -42.85
N THR A 964 -18.15 -0.77 -42.16
CA THR A 964 -18.94 -1.77 -41.43
C THR A 964 -19.81 -1.10 -40.36
N GLN A 965 -19.22 -0.27 -39.49
CA GLN A 965 -19.96 0.47 -38.45
C GLN A 965 -21.06 1.36 -39.06
N ARG A 966 -20.81 2.03 -40.18
CA ARG A 966 -21.82 2.90 -40.82
C ARG A 966 -23.01 2.13 -41.41
N LYS A 967 -22.79 0.97 -42.02
CA LYS A 967 -23.88 0.08 -42.47
C LYS A 967 -24.76 -0.35 -41.30
N ILE A 968 -24.15 -0.89 -40.23
CA ILE A 968 -24.92 -1.36 -39.06
C ILE A 968 -25.65 -0.18 -38.39
N LYS A 969 -25.02 1.01 -38.30
CA LYS A 969 -25.69 2.21 -37.77
C LYS A 969 -26.95 2.53 -38.57
N GLN A 970 -26.88 2.57 -39.89
CA GLN A 970 -28.01 2.94 -40.73
C GLN A 970 -29.22 2.03 -40.45
N HIS A 971 -29.03 0.72 -40.52
CA HIS A 971 -30.12 -0.23 -40.29
C HIS A 971 -30.59 -0.26 -38.83
N TYR A 972 -29.73 0.01 -37.85
CA TYR A 972 -30.12 0.21 -36.46
C TYR A 972 -30.99 1.47 -36.30
N ASP A 973 -30.59 2.60 -36.88
CA ASP A 973 -31.36 3.86 -36.85
C ASP A 973 -32.72 3.71 -37.60
N GLU A 974 -32.79 2.91 -38.66
CA GLU A 974 -34.02 2.56 -39.39
C GLU A 974 -34.96 1.68 -38.54
N LEU A 975 -34.41 0.69 -37.83
CA LEU A 975 -35.14 -0.19 -36.92
C LEU A 975 -35.66 0.55 -35.67
N VAL A 976 -34.87 1.45 -35.10
CA VAL A 976 -35.30 2.31 -33.98
C VAL A 976 -36.46 3.23 -34.40
N ARG A 977 -36.35 3.95 -35.53
CA ARG A 977 -37.43 4.82 -36.03
C ARG A 977 -38.72 4.05 -36.37
N SER A 978 -38.58 2.81 -36.85
CA SER A 978 -39.71 1.91 -37.13
C SER A 978 -40.35 1.36 -35.86
N HIS A 979 -39.60 1.27 -34.75
CA HIS A 979 -40.15 0.95 -33.43
C HIS A 979 -40.85 2.16 -32.78
N GLU A 980 -40.26 3.36 -32.83
CA GLU A 980 -40.84 4.60 -32.28
C GLU A 980 -42.17 4.99 -32.93
N SER A 981 -42.39 4.56 -34.18
CA SER A 981 -43.66 4.72 -34.92
C SER A 981 -44.62 3.53 -34.77
N ASN A 982 -44.32 2.56 -33.91
CA ASN A 982 -45.05 1.29 -33.72
C ASN A 982 -45.21 0.38 -34.96
N GLY A 983 -44.62 0.76 -36.11
CA GLY A 983 -44.76 0.07 -37.40
C GLY A 983 -43.79 -1.08 -37.67
N LEU A 984 -43.05 -1.55 -36.65
CA LEU A 984 -41.98 -2.54 -36.81
C LEU A 984 -42.49 -3.90 -37.34
N THR A 985 -41.97 -4.32 -38.50
CA THR A 985 -42.29 -5.61 -39.16
C THR A 985 -41.18 -6.65 -39.01
N LEU A 986 -41.52 -7.94 -39.12
CA LEU A 986 -40.55 -9.04 -39.01
C LEU A 986 -39.42 -8.94 -40.06
N ALA A 987 -39.76 -8.57 -41.30
CA ALA A 987 -38.82 -8.45 -42.40
C ALA A 987 -37.72 -7.41 -42.15
N GLN A 988 -38.06 -6.26 -41.56
CA GLN A 988 -37.08 -5.22 -41.19
C GLN A 988 -36.10 -5.71 -40.11
N VAL A 989 -36.58 -6.53 -39.16
CA VAL A 989 -35.72 -7.10 -38.13
C VAL A 989 -34.82 -8.20 -38.71
N GLY A 990 -35.34 -9.05 -39.60
CA GLY A 990 -34.54 -10.03 -40.36
C GLY A 990 -33.42 -9.38 -41.19
N GLN A 991 -33.71 -8.28 -41.87
CA GLN A 991 -32.71 -7.48 -42.59
C GLN A 991 -31.59 -6.96 -41.67
N PHE A 992 -31.93 -6.50 -40.46
CA PHE A 992 -30.93 -6.05 -39.49
C PHE A 992 -30.10 -7.21 -38.90
N VAL A 993 -30.71 -8.36 -38.63
CA VAL A 993 -30.01 -9.59 -38.21
C VAL A 993 -29.03 -10.05 -39.30
N ASN A 994 -29.45 -10.06 -40.56
CA ASN A 994 -28.56 -10.42 -41.68
C ASN A 994 -27.38 -9.43 -41.82
N CYS A 995 -27.61 -8.13 -41.66
CA CYS A 995 -26.52 -7.14 -41.62
C CYS A 995 -25.50 -7.41 -40.50
N LEU A 996 -25.95 -7.88 -39.33
CA LEU A 996 -25.06 -8.27 -38.23
C LEU A 996 -24.33 -9.59 -38.51
N VAL A 997 -24.95 -10.56 -39.19
CA VAL A 997 -24.27 -11.78 -39.64
C VAL A 997 -23.18 -11.46 -40.67
N GLU A 998 -23.46 -10.60 -41.66
CA GLU A 998 -22.46 -10.10 -42.60
C GLU A 998 -21.30 -9.40 -41.88
N ALA A 999 -21.60 -8.47 -40.97
CA ALA A 999 -20.60 -7.73 -40.22
C ALA A 999 -19.70 -8.65 -39.37
N ARG A 1000 -20.28 -9.64 -38.69
CA ARG A 1000 -19.53 -10.66 -37.94
C ARG A 1000 -18.53 -11.39 -38.84
N ASN A 1001 -19.01 -11.84 -40.01
CA ASN A 1001 -18.19 -12.58 -40.97
C ASN A 1001 -17.06 -11.71 -41.55
N GLU A 1002 -17.33 -10.42 -41.83
CA GLU A 1002 -16.32 -9.46 -42.28
C GLU A 1002 -15.24 -9.19 -41.20
N LEU A 1003 -15.64 -9.03 -39.94
CA LEU A 1003 -14.73 -8.82 -38.80
C LEU A 1003 -13.89 -10.07 -38.50
N GLN A 1004 -14.48 -11.26 -38.57
CA GLN A 1004 -13.76 -12.53 -38.40
C GLN A 1004 -12.70 -12.71 -39.49
N HIS A 1005 -13.04 -12.45 -40.75
CA HIS A 1005 -12.08 -12.52 -41.86
C HIS A 1005 -10.93 -11.51 -41.70
N LYS A 1006 -11.22 -10.27 -41.29
CA LYS A 1006 -10.19 -9.27 -40.96
C LYS A 1006 -9.26 -9.76 -39.83
N SER A 1007 -9.82 -10.38 -38.78
CA SER A 1007 -9.04 -10.95 -37.67
C SER A 1007 -8.05 -12.00 -38.14
N GLU A 1008 -8.51 -12.97 -38.94
CA GLU A 1008 -7.65 -14.02 -39.48
C GLU A 1008 -6.55 -13.46 -40.40
N VAL A 1009 -6.88 -12.50 -41.26
CA VAL A 1009 -5.90 -11.87 -42.16
C VAL A 1009 -4.83 -11.10 -41.37
N ILE A 1010 -5.21 -10.34 -40.34
CA ILE A 1010 -4.27 -9.61 -39.48
C ILE A 1010 -3.40 -10.59 -38.67
N GLN A 1011 -3.98 -11.65 -38.11
CA GLN A 1011 -3.25 -12.66 -37.33
C GLN A 1011 -2.27 -13.49 -38.19
N ARG A 1012 -2.67 -13.86 -39.42
CA ARG A 1012 -1.77 -14.51 -40.41
C ARG A 1012 -0.64 -13.56 -40.80
N ARG A 1013 -0.92 -12.28 -41.07
CA ARG A 1013 0.11 -11.26 -41.37
C ARG A 1013 1.08 -11.06 -40.20
N PHE A 1014 0.61 -10.92 -38.97
CA PHE A 1014 1.47 -10.84 -37.78
C PHE A 1014 2.40 -12.04 -37.66
N THR A 1015 1.89 -13.25 -37.91
CA THR A 1015 2.66 -14.49 -37.82
C THR A 1015 3.78 -14.51 -38.87
N ILE A 1016 3.45 -14.16 -40.12
CA ILE A 1016 4.43 -14.07 -41.23
C ILE A 1016 5.46 -12.97 -40.96
N THR A 1017 5.04 -11.75 -40.62
CA THR A 1017 5.97 -10.63 -40.38
C THR A 1017 6.87 -10.85 -39.16
N LYS A 1018 6.37 -11.52 -38.09
CA LYS A 1018 7.23 -11.95 -36.97
C LYS A 1018 8.22 -13.03 -37.38
N ALA A 1019 7.80 -14.04 -38.14
CA ALA A 1019 8.70 -15.09 -38.64
C ALA A 1019 9.80 -14.53 -39.57
N LEU A 1020 9.47 -13.52 -40.37
CA LEU A 1020 10.45 -12.77 -41.19
C LEU A 1020 11.38 -11.91 -40.32
N LEU A 1021 10.88 -11.28 -39.25
CA LEU A 1021 11.70 -10.49 -38.32
C LEU A 1021 12.81 -11.33 -37.66
N PHE A 1022 12.54 -12.59 -37.32
CA PHE A 1022 13.53 -13.53 -36.78
C PHE A 1022 14.62 -13.95 -37.78
N LYS A 1023 14.44 -13.66 -39.08
CA LYS A 1023 15.42 -13.95 -40.15
C LYS A 1023 15.92 -12.67 -40.85
N ALA A 1024 15.63 -11.49 -40.30
CA ALA A 1024 15.88 -10.21 -40.94
C ALA A 1024 17.33 -9.73 -40.76
N ASP A 1025 17.90 -9.18 -41.84
CA ASP A 1025 19.15 -8.42 -41.78
C ASP A 1025 18.91 -7.00 -41.20
N ARG A 1026 20.01 -6.27 -41.01
CA ARG A 1026 20.02 -4.92 -40.41
C ARG A 1026 19.25 -3.89 -41.24
N SER A 1027 19.12 -4.07 -42.55
CA SER A 1027 18.32 -3.21 -43.44
C SER A 1027 16.82 -3.58 -43.41
N SER A 1028 16.48 -4.87 -43.49
CA SER A 1028 15.09 -5.35 -43.48
C SER A 1028 14.38 -5.12 -42.14
N PHE A 1029 15.11 -5.18 -41.02
CA PHE A 1029 14.56 -5.07 -39.67
C PHE A 1029 13.74 -3.79 -39.44
N VAL A 1030 14.20 -2.63 -39.94
CA VAL A 1030 13.49 -1.35 -39.77
C VAL A 1030 12.15 -1.35 -40.52
N ARG A 1031 12.14 -1.88 -41.75
CA ARG A 1031 10.94 -2.00 -42.60
C ARG A 1031 9.93 -2.98 -42.00
N LEU A 1032 10.39 -4.12 -41.50
CA LEU A 1032 9.55 -5.12 -40.84
C LEU A 1032 8.96 -4.58 -39.52
N ARG A 1033 9.73 -3.81 -38.74
CA ARG A 1033 9.23 -3.14 -37.53
C ARG A 1033 8.14 -2.10 -37.84
N GLN A 1034 8.28 -1.35 -38.93
CA GLN A 1034 7.22 -0.44 -39.40
C GLN A 1034 5.96 -1.19 -39.86
N GLN A 1035 6.11 -2.36 -40.51
CA GLN A 1035 4.98 -3.22 -40.86
C GLN A 1035 4.26 -3.78 -39.62
N ILE A 1036 5.00 -4.20 -38.58
CA ILE A 1036 4.43 -4.62 -37.30
C ILE A 1036 3.61 -3.49 -36.68
N TYR A 1037 4.16 -2.27 -36.58
CA TYR A 1037 3.43 -1.11 -36.05
C TYR A 1037 2.16 -0.78 -36.84
N LYS A 1038 2.16 -0.98 -38.17
CA LYS A 1038 0.96 -0.83 -38.98
C LYS A 1038 -0.08 -1.93 -38.67
N LEU A 1039 0.35 -3.18 -38.49
CA LEU A 1039 -0.53 -4.29 -38.11
C LEU A 1039 -1.10 -4.12 -36.69
N GLU A 1040 -0.34 -3.55 -35.75
CA GLU A 1040 -0.81 -3.16 -34.41
C GLU A 1040 -1.93 -2.09 -34.49
N LEU A 1041 -1.81 -1.14 -35.41
CA LEU A 1041 -2.85 -0.13 -35.67
C LEU A 1041 -4.08 -0.69 -36.42
N GLU A 1042 -3.89 -1.64 -37.34
CA GLU A 1042 -4.98 -2.36 -38.01
C GLU A 1042 -5.74 -3.27 -37.02
N GLN A 1043 -5.03 -3.96 -36.11
CA GLN A 1043 -5.59 -4.76 -35.02
C GLN A 1043 -6.42 -3.90 -34.05
N LYS A 1044 -5.91 -2.75 -33.60
CA LYS A 1044 -6.65 -1.87 -32.69
C LYS A 1044 -7.97 -1.38 -33.29
N ARG A 1045 -7.99 -1.05 -34.59
CA ARG A 1045 -9.23 -0.66 -35.28
C ARG A 1045 -10.24 -1.81 -35.38
N LEU A 1046 -9.76 -3.04 -35.55
CA LEU A 1046 -10.63 -4.23 -35.52
C LEU A 1046 -11.24 -4.45 -34.13
N GLU A 1047 -10.49 -4.17 -33.06
CA GLU A 1047 -11.00 -4.21 -31.68
C GLU A 1047 -12.04 -3.10 -31.42
N GLU A 1048 -11.84 -1.89 -31.97
CA GLU A 1048 -12.81 -0.78 -31.93
C GLU A 1048 -14.09 -1.10 -32.75
N ASP A 1049 -13.96 -1.69 -33.95
CA ASP A 1049 -15.08 -2.18 -34.75
C ASP A 1049 -15.87 -3.28 -34.02
N ALA A 1050 -15.17 -4.26 -33.47
CA ALA A 1050 -15.78 -5.38 -32.74
C ALA A 1050 -16.41 -4.95 -31.42
N PHE A 1051 -15.88 -3.92 -30.73
CA PHE A 1051 -16.53 -3.34 -29.55
C PHE A 1051 -17.92 -2.77 -29.91
N VAL A 1052 -18.00 -2.00 -31.00
CA VAL A 1052 -19.28 -1.45 -31.48
C VAL A 1052 -20.23 -2.56 -31.92
N TYR A 1053 -19.74 -3.62 -32.58
CA TYR A 1053 -20.54 -4.80 -32.92
C TYR A 1053 -21.17 -5.48 -31.68
N ASN A 1054 -20.36 -5.79 -30.66
CA ASN A 1054 -20.84 -6.43 -29.42
C ASN A 1054 -21.81 -5.51 -28.65
N TRP A 1055 -21.57 -4.18 -28.64
CA TRP A 1055 -22.50 -3.22 -28.02
C TRP A 1055 -23.85 -3.21 -28.73
N LEU A 1056 -23.87 -3.22 -30.07
CA LEU A 1056 -25.11 -3.25 -30.86
C LEU A 1056 -25.90 -4.54 -30.61
N GLN A 1057 -25.24 -5.71 -30.52
CA GLN A 1057 -25.92 -6.94 -30.11
C GLN A 1057 -26.53 -6.85 -28.70
N GLN A 1058 -25.85 -6.19 -27.74
CA GLN A 1058 -26.40 -5.98 -26.39
C GLN A 1058 -27.60 -5.03 -26.40
N GLN A 1059 -27.56 -3.93 -27.16
CA GLN A 1059 -28.73 -3.04 -27.31
C GLN A 1059 -29.90 -3.74 -28.01
N LEU A 1060 -29.62 -4.61 -28.98
CA LEU A 1060 -30.64 -5.46 -29.62
C LEU A 1060 -31.38 -6.30 -28.57
N LYS A 1061 -30.65 -7.01 -27.70
CA LYS A 1061 -31.21 -7.89 -26.66
C LYS A 1061 -31.99 -7.16 -25.57
N LEU A 1062 -31.76 -5.86 -25.43
CA LEU A 1062 -32.52 -4.97 -24.54
C LEU A 1062 -33.70 -4.28 -25.24
N SER A 1063 -33.74 -4.28 -26.58
CA SER A 1063 -34.78 -3.60 -27.36
C SER A 1063 -36.14 -4.30 -27.27
N PRO A 1064 -37.26 -3.55 -27.31
CA PRO A 1064 -38.59 -4.16 -27.43
C PRO A 1064 -38.80 -4.93 -28.74
N ALA A 1065 -38.01 -4.63 -29.80
CA ALA A 1065 -37.98 -5.41 -31.03
C ALA A 1065 -37.62 -6.89 -30.76
N TYR A 1066 -36.59 -7.14 -29.94
CA TYR A 1066 -36.17 -8.51 -29.58
C TYR A 1066 -37.21 -9.22 -28.71
N LYS A 1067 -37.91 -8.50 -27.82
CA LYS A 1067 -39.08 -9.07 -27.12
C LYS A 1067 -40.19 -9.48 -28.08
N LYS A 1068 -40.53 -8.60 -29.03
CA LYS A 1068 -41.57 -8.87 -30.03
C LYS A 1068 -41.19 -10.01 -31.00
N MET A 1069 -39.90 -10.23 -31.27
CA MET A 1069 -39.42 -11.44 -31.95
C MET A 1069 -39.67 -12.71 -31.12
N LEU A 1070 -39.36 -12.68 -29.81
CA LEU A 1070 -39.57 -13.83 -28.92
C LEU A 1070 -41.06 -14.15 -28.74
N GLU A 1071 -41.90 -13.12 -28.65
CA GLU A 1071 -43.36 -13.24 -28.61
C GLU A 1071 -43.91 -13.86 -29.91
N ILE A 1072 -43.53 -13.35 -31.08
CA ILE A 1072 -43.98 -13.88 -32.38
C ILE A 1072 -43.40 -15.28 -32.65
N GLY A 1073 -42.17 -15.57 -32.22
CA GLY A 1073 -41.57 -16.91 -32.32
C GLY A 1073 -42.36 -17.95 -31.52
N ALA A 1074 -42.81 -17.60 -30.31
CA ALA A 1074 -43.68 -18.47 -29.51
C ALA A 1074 -45.06 -18.65 -30.18
N ASP A 1075 -45.68 -17.59 -30.72
CA ASP A 1075 -46.93 -17.70 -31.49
C ASP A 1075 -46.78 -18.57 -32.75
N MET A 1076 -45.62 -18.53 -33.41
CA MET A 1076 -45.32 -19.39 -34.57
C MET A 1076 -45.12 -20.86 -34.17
N GLU A 1077 -44.43 -21.15 -33.07
CA GLU A 1077 -44.39 -22.52 -32.50
C GLU A 1077 -45.79 -23.05 -32.19
N ILE A 1078 -46.65 -22.22 -31.59
CA ILE A 1078 -48.02 -22.58 -31.22
C ILE A 1078 -48.87 -22.86 -32.47
N LYS A 1079 -48.71 -22.06 -33.54
CA LYS A 1079 -49.41 -22.28 -34.83
C LYS A 1079 -48.86 -23.47 -35.63
N ALA A 1080 -47.56 -23.73 -35.58
CA ALA A 1080 -46.99 -24.93 -36.20
C ALA A 1080 -47.57 -26.20 -35.55
N LYS A 1081 -47.68 -26.20 -34.21
CA LYS A 1081 -48.28 -27.29 -33.43
C LYS A 1081 -49.81 -27.41 -33.56
N SER A 1082 -50.48 -26.50 -34.28
CA SER A 1082 -51.92 -26.58 -34.56
C SER A 1082 -52.27 -26.91 -36.01
N THR A 1083 -51.29 -27.07 -36.91
CA THR A 1083 -51.54 -26.99 -38.36
C THR A 1083 -50.71 -27.97 -39.20
N GLU A 1084 -50.60 -29.23 -38.77
CA GLU A 1084 -50.22 -30.33 -39.67
C GLU A 1084 -51.46 -30.84 -40.42
N LEU A 1085 -51.61 -30.46 -41.71
CA LEU A 1085 -52.25 -31.23 -42.79
C LEU A 1085 -52.22 -30.47 -44.14
N VAL A 1086 -52.13 -31.21 -45.24
CA VAL A 1086 -52.17 -30.80 -46.67
C VAL A 1086 -50.88 -30.24 -47.31
N GLU A 1087 -50.08 -31.20 -47.80
CA GLU A 1087 -49.41 -31.29 -49.14
C GLU A 1087 -48.39 -30.24 -49.68
N ASN A 1088 -47.57 -30.76 -50.61
CA ASN A 1088 -46.37 -30.21 -51.26
C ASN A 1088 -46.72 -29.11 -52.32
N THR A 1089 -45.80 -28.35 -52.96
CA THR A 1089 -44.44 -28.63 -53.51
C THR A 1089 -43.56 -27.36 -53.70
N GLU A 1090 -42.30 -27.59 -54.11
CA GLU A 1090 -41.31 -26.68 -54.77
C GLU A 1090 -40.28 -25.95 -53.89
N ASP A 1091 -39.14 -25.61 -54.51
CA ASP A 1091 -37.85 -25.33 -53.88
C ASP A 1091 -37.65 -23.87 -53.42
N GLU A 1092 -37.12 -23.67 -52.20
CA GLU A 1092 -36.36 -22.46 -51.86
C GLU A 1092 -35.25 -22.75 -50.83
N LEU A 1093 -34.43 -21.75 -50.50
CA LEU A 1093 -33.16 -21.93 -49.77
C LEU A 1093 -33.36 -22.37 -48.30
N PRO A 1094 -32.36 -23.03 -47.68
CA PRO A 1094 -32.44 -23.45 -46.27
C PRO A 1094 -32.39 -22.26 -45.31
N ASP A 1095 -33.57 -21.77 -44.95
CA ASP A 1095 -33.75 -20.74 -43.92
C ASP A 1095 -33.34 -21.28 -42.55
N ILE A 1096 -32.39 -20.62 -41.89
CA ILE A 1096 -31.88 -21.03 -40.58
C ILE A 1096 -32.96 -20.77 -39.53
N SER A 1097 -33.36 -21.79 -38.77
CA SER A 1097 -34.41 -21.62 -37.77
C SER A 1097 -34.02 -20.60 -36.70
N PHE A 1098 -35.02 -19.86 -36.18
CA PHE A 1098 -34.79 -18.87 -35.13
C PHE A 1098 -34.14 -19.49 -33.87
N GLU A 1099 -34.41 -20.76 -33.60
CA GLU A 1099 -33.83 -21.51 -32.48
C GLU A 1099 -32.37 -21.92 -32.73
N GLU A 1100 -32.00 -22.31 -33.95
CA GLU A 1100 -30.60 -22.50 -34.32
C GLU A 1100 -29.82 -21.19 -34.25
N LEU A 1101 -30.43 -20.08 -34.69
CA LEU A 1101 -29.84 -18.74 -34.57
C LEU A 1101 -29.63 -18.36 -33.10
N LEU A 1102 -30.58 -18.68 -32.21
CA LEU A 1102 -30.44 -18.55 -30.75
C LEU A 1102 -29.39 -19.48 -30.14
N ALA A 1103 -29.21 -20.68 -30.70
CA ALA A 1103 -28.19 -21.64 -30.28
C ALA A 1103 -26.78 -21.22 -30.71
N GLN A 1104 -26.66 -20.54 -31.85
CA GLN A 1104 -25.45 -19.86 -32.32
C GLN A 1104 -25.13 -18.65 -31.42
N GLU A 1105 -26.13 -17.80 -31.12
CA GLU A 1105 -26.02 -16.65 -30.21
C GLU A 1105 -25.48 -17.00 -28.81
N LYS A 1106 -25.82 -18.19 -28.29
CA LYS A 1106 -25.38 -18.64 -26.96
C LYS A 1106 -23.90 -19.02 -26.88
N LYS A 1107 -23.20 -19.17 -28.01
CA LYS A 1107 -21.75 -19.47 -28.04
C LYS A 1107 -20.90 -18.21 -28.12
N ASP A 1108 -21.26 -17.27 -28.99
CA ASP A 1108 -20.34 -16.24 -29.45
C ASP A 1108 -20.73 -14.82 -29.01
N ALA A 1109 -20.18 -14.40 -27.87
CA ALA A 1109 -19.78 -13.00 -27.72
C ALA A 1109 -18.40 -12.86 -28.39
N PHE A 1110 -18.30 -12.04 -29.44
CA PHE A 1110 -17.19 -12.09 -30.42
C PHE A 1110 -15.79 -11.91 -29.81
N TRP A 1111 -15.70 -11.30 -28.63
CA TRP A 1111 -14.48 -11.30 -27.79
C TRP A 1111 -14.76 -11.78 -26.35
N GLN A 1112 -15.05 -13.07 -26.16
CA GLN A 1112 -14.96 -13.66 -24.81
C GLN A 1112 -13.50 -13.65 -24.31
N ARG A 1113 -13.28 -12.96 -23.20
CA ARG A 1113 -11.95 -12.75 -22.61
C ARG A 1113 -11.44 -14.06 -21.96
N ASN A 1114 -10.49 -14.72 -22.62
CA ASN A 1114 -9.78 -15.96 -22.24
C ASN A 1114 -10.46 -17.31 -22.62
N GLY A 1115 -10.52 -17.61 -23.92
CA GLY A 1115 -10.58 -18.99 -24.43
C GLY A 1115 -9.19 -19.66 -24.44
N ARG A 1116 -9.11 -20.96 -24.14
CA ARG A 1116 -7.83 -21.72 -24.09
C ARG A 1116 -7.24 -21.93 -25.49
N THR A 1117 -5.95 -21.66 -25.68
CA THR A 1117 -5.17 -22.29 -26.75
C THR A 1117 -5.16 -23.81 -26.55
N LYS A 1118 -5.58 -24.56 -27.57
CA LYS A 1118 -5.45 -26.03 -27.57
C LYS A 1118 -3.98 -26.44 -27.71
N VAL A 1119 -3.65 -27.59 -27.13
CA VAL A 1119 -2.40 -28.31 -27.40
C VAL A 1119 -2.35 -28.69 -28.87
N TYR A 1120 -1.18 -28.49 -29.49
CA TYR A 1120 -0.74 -29.26 -30.66
C TYR A 1120 0.52 -30.02 -30.27
N SER A 1121 0.57 -31.29 -30.65
CA SER A 1121 1.74 -32.17 -30.52
C SER A 1121 2.72 -31.93 -31.66
N GLY A 1122 4.02 -31.93 -31.35
CA GLY A 1122 5.13 -31.68 -32.27
C GLY A 1122 6.39 -31.35 -31.49
#